data_AF-A0A7S0RAL1-F1
#
_entry.id   AF-A0A7S0RAL1-F1
#
_cell.length_a   1.000
_cell.length_b   1.000
_cell.length_c   1.000
_cell.angle_alpha   90.00
_cell.angle_beta   90.00
_cell.angle_gamma   90.00
#
_symmetry.space_group_name_H-M   'P 1'
#
loop_
_entity.id
_entity.type
_entity.pdbx_description
1 polymer ?
#
loop_
_entity_poly.entity_id
_entity_poly.type
_entity_poly.pdbx_seq_one_letter_code
_entity_poly.pdbx_strand_id
1 'polypeptide(L)'
;MSLLRQTARQLASCRRMATAGERQFASFALRHGAAGGQLAAATRGALAAASSASVMRGAVNLPGAPPLFRSLVGGQTRSVSTFAESYNKHVDERKAEGIVPKPLDAKQVAELVQLAEAPPAGEEDFIKELLSTRVPPGVDDAAYVKAGFLAAVAKGTTKSPLFTPEEAIKLLGTMQGGYNIQPLIDALDDPKLAAIAAEQLKHSLLMFDAFYDVEAKAKGGNAAAKEVMESWANAEWFLSKPDVPEKITVTVFKVTGETNTDDLSPAPDAWSRPDIPLHALAMLKNPRDGIHDCNKQIEELKTKGFPLAYVGDVVGTGSSRKSATNSILWYMGDDIPYVPNKRTGGVCIGEKIAPIFFNTMEDSGALPIEMPVGDMAMGDVIDIFPYKGKATRHGTDDVVSEFALKTEVLFDEVRAGGRIPLIVGRGLTDKSRTSLGLPPSEVFRKPTTAAPTGKGFTLAQKMVGKACGVDGVLPGTYCEPKMTTVGSQDTTGPMTRDELKDLACLGFSSDLVMQSFCHTAAYPKPVDVTTHHTLPDFIRNRGGVSLKPGDGVIHSWLNRMLLPDTVGTGGDSHTRFPIGISFPAGSGLVAFGAATGVMPLDMPESVLVRFSGTMQPGITLRDLVHAIPYQAIKEGHLTVEKAGKKNIFSGRILEIEGLEHLKCEQAFELSDASAERSAAGCTIKLDKEPIKEYITSNIVMLKWMISEGYGDRRTLERRIASMQVWLDEPELMEADKDADYSCVIDINLDEIKEPILCAPNDPDDARLLSEVMGDKIDEVFIGSCMTNIGHFRAAGKILDAHSEGQLPTRLWIAPPTKMDATQLTAEGYYSIFGKLGARMEMPGCSLCMGNQARVGDKTTVVSTSTRNFPNRLGKGANVYLASAELAAVASMLGRLPSPEEYLKYAKELDTTAADTYRYLNFNEIGEYVASSDKVEIENWPTLMAELKAAKAKA
;
A
#
# COMPACT_ATOMS: atom_id res chain seq x y z
N MET A 1 -39.89 39.38 11.05
CA MET A 1 -40.12 39.99 9.71
C MET A 1 -38.88 40.57 9.02
N SER A 2 -37.70 40.72 9.67
CA SER A 2 -36.47 41.12 8.97
C SER A 2 -35.66 39.95 8.38
N LEU A 3 -35.78 38.73 8.93
CA LEU A 3 -35.08 37.54 8.41
C LEU A 3 -35.60 37.06 7.03
N LEU A 4 -36.88 37.28 6.73
CA LEU A 4 -37.50 36.93 5.44
C LEU A 4 -37.12 37.87 4.28
N ARG A 5 -36.57 39.06 4.58
CA ARG A 5 -36.10 40.02 3.56
C ARG A 5 -34.64 39.82 3.15
N GLN A 6 -33.87 39.04 3.92
CA GLN A 6 -32.45 38.80 3.64
C GLN A 6 -32.26 37.56 2.74
N THR A 7 -33.07 36.52 2.91
CA THR A 7 -33.10 35.33 2.05
C THR A 7 -33.62 35.62 0.63
N ALA A 8 -34.54 36.58 0.47
CA ALA A 8 -35.05 36.97 -0.85
C ALA A 8 -34.03 37.75 -1.71
N ARG A 9 -33.02 38.39 -1.11
CA ARG A 9 -31.96 39.11 -1.85
C ARG A 9 -30.84 38.19 -2.33
N GLN A 10 -30.54 37.09 -1.63
CA GLN A 10 -29.56 36.10 -2.08
C GLN A 10 -30.06 35.24 -3.26
N LEU A 11 -31.35 34.89 -3.28
CA LEU A 11 -31.94 34.10 -4.38
C LEU A 11 -32.07 34.88 -5.71
N ALA A 12 -32.15 36.22 -5.66
CA ALA A 12 -32.17 37.06 -6.85
C ALA A 12 -30.77 37.28 -7.48
N SER A 13 -29.70 37.09 -6.71
CA SER A 13 -28.31 37.17 -7.17
C SER A 13 -27.90 35.94 -8.01
N CYS A 14 -28.27 34.73 -7.56
CA CYS A 14 -27.96 33.49 -8.27
C CYS A 14 -28.68 33.35 -9.63
N ARG A 15 -29.88 33.94 -9.80
CA ARG A 15 -30.60 33.90 -11.09
C ARG A 15 -30.05 34.86 -12.16
N ARG A 16 -29.23 35.85 -11.80
CA ARG A 16 -28.59 36.77 -12.78
C ARG A 16 -27.23 36.29 -13.28
N MET A 17 -26.55 35.38 -12.60
CA MET A 17 -25.29 34.79 -13.10
C MET A 17 -25.52 33.62 -14.07
N ALA A 18 -26.61 32.86 -13.92
CA ALA A 18 -26.93 31.74 -14.81
C ALA A 18 -27.33 32.18 -16.24
N THR A 19 -27.79 33.43 -16.43
CA THR A 19 -28.23 33.95 -17.74
C THR A 19 -27.16 34.72 -18.51
N ALA A 20 -25.96 34.88 -17.95
CA ALA A 20 -24.79 35.46 -18.63
C ALA A 20 -23.87 34.39 -19.27
N GLY A 21 -23.86 33.16 -18.76
CA GLY A 21 -23.04 32.06 -19.28
C GLY A 21 -23.55 31.42 -20.59
N GLU A 22 -24.86 31.51 -20.87
CA GLU A 22 -25.45 30.89 -22.07
C GLU A 22 -25.44 31.78 -23.33
N ARG A 23 -25.01 33.05 -23.23
CA ARG A 23 -24.94 33.96 -24.39
C ARG A 23 -23.54 34.14 -24.98
N GLN A 24 -22.51 33.48 -24.45
CA GLN A 24 -21.14 33.56 -24.98
C GLN A 24 -20.71 32.34 -25.82
N PHE A 25 -21.47 31.24 -25.82
CA PHE A 25 -21.13 30.03 -26.59
C PHE A 25 -21.73 29.99 -28.01
N ALA A 26 -22.58 30.96 -28.39
CA ALA A 26 -23.30 30.97 -29.67
C ALA A 26 -22.72 31.93 -30.74
N SER A 27 -21.47 32.40 -30.60
CA SER A 27 -20.87 33.37 -31.55
C SER A 27 -19.60 32.90 -32.27
N PHE A 28 -19.12 31.66 -32.06
CA PHE A 28 -17.85 31.22 -32.66
C PHE A 28 -17.96 30.15 -33.76
N ALA A 29 -19.14 29.57 -33.99
CA ALA A 29 -19.35 28.50 -34.97
C ALA A 29 -20.07 28.96 -36.25
N LEU A 30 -19.80 30.17 -36.72
CA LEU A 30 -20.30 30.71 -38.00
C LEU A 30 -19.21 31.53 -38.68
N ARG A 31 -18.16 30.85 -39.15
CA ARG A 31 -17.25 31.33 -40.20
C ARG A 31 -16.33 30.17 -40.61
N HIS A 32 -16.47 29.76 -41.88
CA HIS A 32 -15.70 28.76 -42.63
C HIS A 32 -16.26 27.32 -42.55
N GLY A 33 -16.83 26.90 -43.67
CA GLY A 33 -17.45 25.59 -43.87
C GLY A 33 -16.73 24.69 -44.86
N ALA A 34 -17.38 23.54 -45.09
CA ALA A 34 -17.15 22.49 -46.10
C ALA A 34 -15.91 21.60 -45.86
N ALA A 35 -15.92 20.27 -46.04
CA ALA A 35 -16.85 19.36 -46.72
C ALA A 35 -16.72 17.89 -46.24
N GLY A 36 -17.81 17.11 -46.42
CA GLY A 36 -17.90 15.64 -46.62
C GLY A 36 -17.93 14.77 -45.35
N GLY A 37 -19.03 14.13 -44.93
CA GLY A 37 -19.77 13.00 -45.57
C GLY A 37 -19.22 11.67 -45.02
N GLN A 38 -19.93 10.69 -44.44
CA GLN A 38 -21.32 10.20 -44.47
C GLN A 38 -21.60 9.40 -43.18
N LEU A 39 -22.82 9.45 -42.63
CA LEU A 39 -23.76 8.32 -42.47
C LEU A 39 -24.88 8.74 -41.50
N ALA A 40 -26.08 8.88 -42.04
CA ALA A 40 -27.31 9.05 -41.28
C ALA A 40 -28.10 7.74 -41.34
N ALA A 41 -28.62 7.28 -40.21
CA ALA A 41 -30.01 6.81 -40.05
C ALA A 41 -30.20 6.19 -38.66
N ALA A 42 -31.06 6.80 -37.84
CA ALA A 42 -32.36 6.24 -37.48
C ALA A 42 -32.80 6.68 -36.06
N THR A 43 -33.93 7.41 -36.08
CA THR A 43 -35.03 7.40 -35.10
C THR A 43 -34.85 8.02 -33.72
N ARG A 44 -35.56 9.16 -33.58
CA ARG A 44 -35.88 9.95 -32.38
C ARG A 44 -37.07 9.37 -31.60
N GLY A 45 -37.09 9.68 -30.30
CA GLY A 45 -38.30 9.95 -29.48
C GLY A 45 -38.80 8.75 -28.68
N ALA A 46 -39.23 8.87 -27.42
CA ALA A 46 -39.54 10.04 -26.61
C ALA A 46 -39.73 9.61 -25.14
N LEU A 47 -39.40 10.48 -24.17
CA LEU A 47 -39.95 10.44 -22.81
C LEU A 47 -39.72 11.80 -22.13
N ALA A 48 -40.75 12.64 -22.13
CA ALA A 48 -40.93 13.74 -21.18
C ALA A 48 -42.41 14.17 -21.20
N ALA A 49 -43.09 13.99 -20.06
CA ALA A 49 -43.98 14.96 -19.42
C ALA A 49 -45.03 14.26 -18.56
N ALA A 50 -44.92 14.43 -17.25
CA ALA A 50 -46.02 14.27 -16.31
C ALA A 50 -46.03 15.48 -15.38
N SER A 51 -47.07 16.30 -15.47
CA SER A 51 -47.47 17.20 -14.39
C SER A 51 -48.95 17.57 -14.52
N SER A 52 -49.57 17.68 -13.34
CA SER A 52 -50.84 18.33 -13.00
C SER A 52 -52.13 17.50 -13.08
N ALA A 53 -52.75 17.40 -11.90
CA ALA A 53 -54.04 16.81 -11.61
C ALA A 53 -55.16 17.84 -11.71
N SER A 54 -56.38 17.39 -12.05
CA SER A 54 -57.62 18.09 -11.70
C SER A 54 -58.74 17.09 -11.39
N VAL A 55 -59.51 17.50 -10.40
CA VAL A 55 -60.67 16.89 -9.72
C VAL A 55 -61.86 16.68 -10.66
N MET A 56 -62.58 15.55 -10.54
CA MET A 56 -64.05 15.53 -10.41
C MET A 56 -64.62 14.17 -9.98
N ARG A 57 -65.61 14.26 -9.10
CA ARG A 57 -66.46 13.19 -8.55
C ARG A 57 -67.41 12.63 -9.62
N GLY A 58 -67.79 11.35 -9.47
CA GLY A 58 -68.96 10.79 -10.15
C GLY A 58 -69.14 9.30 -9.88
N ALA A 59 -69.97 8.98 -8.88
CA ALA A 59 -70.43 7.64 -8.59
C ALA A 59 -71.58 7.24 -9.52
N VAL A 60 -71.56 6.01 -10.07
CA VAL A 60 -72.78 5.25 -10.44
C VAL A 60 -72.50 3.75 -10.25
N ASN A 61 -73.27 3.15 -9.35
CA ASN A 61 -73.51 1.71 -9.18
C ASN A 61 -74.46 1.19 -10.26
N LEU A 62 -74.34 -0.09 -10.66
CA LEU A 62 -75.42 -1.13 -10.66
C LEU A 62 -75.04 -2.37 -11.53
N PRO A 63 -75.69 -3.56 -11.35
CA PRO A 63 -75.03 -4.84 -11.05
C PRO A 63 -75.43 -6.00 -12.00
N GLY A 64 -74.85 -7.19 -11.80
CA GLY A 64 -75.35 -8.45 -12.40
C GLY A 64 -74.51 -9.68 -12.03
N ALA A 65 -75.03 -10.54 -11.17
CA ALA A 65 -74.50 -11.86 -10.75
C ALA A 65 -75.18 -13.01 -11.54
N PRO A 66 -74.95 -14.34 -11.34
CA PRO A 66 -74.15 -15.05 -10.31
C PRO A 66 -73.40 -16.32 -10.87
N PRO A 67 -73.17 -17.39 -10.09
CA PRO A 67 -71.87 -17.81 -9.54
C PRO A 67 -71.32 -19.09 -10.21
N LEU A 68 -70.06 -19.48 -9.95
CA LEU A 68 -69.66 -20.90 -9.84
C LEU A 68 -68.18 -21.05 -9.45
N PHE A 69 -67.94 -22.01 -8.56
CA PHE A 69 -66.67 -22.59 -8.12
C PHE A 69 -65.76 -21.81 -7.15
N ARG A 70 -66.00 -22.12 -5.87
CA ARG A 70 -65.04 -22.12 -4.78
C ARG A 70 -64.15 -23.36 -4.91
N SER A 71 -62.84 -23.21 -5.08
CA SER A 71 -61.84 -24.25 -4.77
C SER A 71 -60.42 -23.67 -4.71
N LEU A 72 -59.91 -23.55 -3.48
CA LEU A 72 -58.54 -23.88 -3.05
C LEU A 72 -57.38 -23.62 -4.03
N VAL A 73 -56.68 -22.50 -3.85
CA VAL A 73 -55.23 -22.45 -3.57
C VAL A 73 -54.98 -21.20 -2.72
N GLY A 74 -54.81 -21.38 -1.41
CA GLY A 74 -54.24 -20.37 -0.53
C GLY A 74 -52.73 -20.31 -0.76
N GLY A 75 -52.31 -19.64 -1.82
CA GLY A 75 -50.94 -19.17 -1.97
C GLY A 75 -50.85 -17.77 -1.39
N GLN A 76 -50.41 -17.63 -0.14
CA GLN A 76 -49.84 -16.36 0.29
C GLN A 76 -48.59 -16.14 -0.57
N THR A 77 -48.70 -15.34 -1.61
CA THR A 77 -47.53 -14.72 -2.23
C THR A 77 -46.88 -13.87 -1.14
N ARG A 78 -45.79 -14.37 -0.54
CA ARG A 78 -44.95 -13.59 0.36
C ARG A 78 -44.48 -12.36 -0.41
N SER A 79 -44.82 -11.17 0.09
CA SER A 79 -44.34 -9.90 -0.43
C SER A 79 -42.89 -9.74 0.03
N VAL A 80 -41.94 -10.09 -0.84
CA VAL A 80 -40.50 -9.91 -0.57
C VAL A 80 -40.16 -8.41 -0.65
N SER A 81 -39.30 -7.92 0.23
CA SER A 81 -38.85 -6.53 0.20
C SER A 81 -38.03 -6.22 -1.05
N THR A 82 -38.14 -5.00 -1.57
CA THR A 82 -37.34 -4.54 -2.71
C THR A 82 -35.83 -4.62 -2.43
N PHE A 83 -35.45 -4.48 -1.15
CA PHE A 83 -34.07 -4.67 -0.69
C PHE A 83 -33.64 -6.12 -0.89
N ALA A 84 -34.39 -7.09 -0.35
CA ALA A 84 -34.08 -8.50 -0.48
C ALA A 84 -34.02 -8.96 -1.95
N GLU A 85 -34.92 -8.47 -2.81
CA GLU A 85 -34.84 -8.72 -4.26
C GLU A 85 -33.53 -8.21 -4.86
N SER A 86 -33.15 -6.97 -4.57
CA SER A 86 -31.91 -6.37 -5.10
C SER A 86 -30.65 -7.05 -4.59
N TYR A 87 -30.62 -7.42 -3.30
CA TYR A 87 -29.50 -8.10 -2.68
C TYR A 87 -29.38 -9.54 -3.18
N ASN A 88 -30.48 -10.28 -3.29
CA ASN A 88 -30.47 -11.64 -3.83
C ASN A 88 -30.04 -11.67 -5.29
N LYS A 89 -30.42 -10.66 -6.08
CA LYS A 89 -29.89 -10.52 -7.44
C LYS A 89 -28.36 -10.37 -7.46
N HIS A 90 -27.80 -9.53 -6.58
CA HIS A 90 -26.35 -9.40 -6.43
C HIS A 90 -25.68 -10.69 -5.94
N VAL A 91 -26.32 -11.41 -5.02
CA VAL A 91 -25.87 -12.75 -4.58
C VAL A 91 -25.83 -13.72 -5.77
N ASP A 92 -26.87 -13.75 -6.60
CA ASP A 92 -26.93 -14.63 -7.78
C ASP A 92 -25.86 -14.26 -8.83
N GLU A 93 -25.65 -12.96 -9.08
CA GLU A 93 -24.59 -12.46 -9.96
C GLU A 93 -23.20 -12.92 -9.48
N ARG A 94 -22.92 -12.80 -8.19
CA ARG A 94 -21.65 -13.21 -7.57
C ARG A 94 -21.48 -14.73 -7.53
N LYS A 95 -22.57 -15.45 -7.27
CA LYS A 95 -22.60 -16.91 -7.28
C LYS A 95 -22.33 -17.48 -8.68
N ALA A 96 -22.75 -16.80 -9.75
CA ALA A 96 -22.43 -17.19 -11.12
C ALA A 96 -20.92 -17.12 -11.43
N GLU A 97 -20.17 -16.30 -10.69
CA GLU A 97 -18.70 -16.21 -10.72
C GLU A 97 -18.03 -17.14 -9.67
N GLY A 98 -18.80 -17.86 -8.87
CA GLY A 98 -18.30 -18.75 -7.81
C GLY A 98 -17.79 -18.02 -6.55
N ILE A 99 -18.23 -16.77 -6.32
CA ILE A 99 -17.76 -15.94 -5.19
C ILE A 99 -18.91 -15.44 -4.31
N VAL A 100 -18.56 -15.03 -3.08
CA VAL A 100 -19.51 -14.50 -2.09
C VAL A 100 -19.94 -13.06 -2.43
N PRO A 101 -21.13 -12.61 -1.97
CA PRO A 101 -21.56 -11.22 -2.15
C PRO A 101 -20.59 -10.24 -1.49
N LYS A 102 -20.50 -9.03 -2.04
CA LYS A 102 -19.82 -7.90 -1.38
C LYS A 102 -20.41 -7.61 0.00
N PRO A 103 -19.61 -7.07 0.95
CA PRO A 103 -20.14 -6.50 2.18
C PRO A 103 -21.14 -5.39 1.89
N LEU A 104 -22.03 -5.14 2.84
CA LEU A 104 -23.05 -4.10 2.75
C LEU A 104 -22.41 -2.72 2.86
N ASP A 105 -22.84 -1.80 2.01
CA ASP A 105 -22.49 -0.39 2.13
C ASP A 105 -23.40 0.36 3.14
N ALA A 106 -23.06 1.61 3.45
CA ALA A 106 -23.78 2.41 4.43
C ALA A 106 -25.26 2.64 4.06
N LYS A 107 -25.57 2.75 2.76
CA LYS A 107 -26.95 2.94 2.29
C LYS A 107 -27.75 1.66 2.48
N GLN A 108 -27.18 0.52 2.13
CA GLN A 108 -27.79 -0.80 2.33
C GLN A 108 -28.02 -1.10 3.81
N VAL A 109 -27.06 -0.75 4.68
CA VAL A 109 -27.25 -0.89 6.14
C VAL A 109 -28.35 0.03 6.65
N ALA A 110 -28.44 1.27 6.15
CA ALA A 110 -29.53 2.19 6.54
C ALA A 110 -30.91 1.65 6.12
N GLU A 111 -31.04 1.05 4.94
CA GLU A 111 -32.27 0.38 4.49
C GLU A 111 -32.57 -0.85 5.35
N LEU A 112 -31.56 -1.68 5.69
CA LEU A 112 -31.72 -2.82 6.59
C LEU A 112 -32.13 -2.43 8.00
N VAL A 113 -31.66 -1.30 8.52
CA VAL A 113 -32.07 -0.77 9.83
C VAL A 113 -33.58 -0.48 9.83
N GLN A 114 -34.11 0.14 8.77
CA GLN A 114 -35.55 0.39 8.65
C GLN A 114 -36.36 -0.92 8.60
N LEU A 115 -35.85 -1.93 7.88
CA LEU A 115 -36.46 -3.26 7.86
C LEU A 115 -36.36 -3.95 9.23
N ALA A 116 -35.29 -3.75 9.98
CA ALA A 116 -35.15 -4.32 11.32
C ALA A 116 -36.13 -3.69 12.32
N GLU A 117 -36.55 -2.44 12.14
CA GLU A 117 -37.57 -1.78 12.97
C GLU A 117 -38.99 -2.29 12.67
N ALA A 118 -39.26 -2.68 11.41
CA ALA A 118 -40.55 -3.19 10.95
C ALA A 118 -40.37 -4.33 9.91
N PRO A 119 -39.99 -5.54 10.34
CA PRO A 119 -39.60 -6.61 9.43
C PRO A 119 -40.80 -7.15 8.64
N PRO A 120 -40.66 -7.36 7.31
CA PRO A 120 -41.61 -8.13 6.54
C PRO A 120 -41.71 -9.57 7.06
N ALA A 121 -42.91 -10.14 7.04
CA ALA A 121 -43.12 -11.51 7.50
C ALA A 121 -42.34 -12.52 6.65
N GLY A 122 -41.47 -13.30 7.29
CA GLY A 122 -40.62 -14.31 6.65
C GLY A 122 -39.23 -13.82 6.22
N GLU A 123 -38.86 -12.56 6.52
CA GLU A 123 -37.51 -11.99 6.28
C GLU A 123 -36.72 -11.72 7.57
N GLU A 124 -37.26 -12.08 8.73
CA GLU A 124 -36.69 -11.79 10.05
C GLU A 124 -35.25 -12.33 10.20
N ASP A 125 -35.05 -13.61 9.89
CA ASP A 125 -33.74 -14.26 9.99
C ASP A 125 -32.74 -13.71 8.96
N PHE A 126 -33.22 -13.42 7.75
CA PHE A 126 -32.41 -12.84 6.67
C PHE A 126 -31.86 -11.47 7.08
N ILE A 127 -32.72 -10.58 7.58
CA ILE A 127 -32.31 -9.24 8.05
C ILE A 127 -31.32 -9.38 9.22
N LYS A 128 -31.60 -10.27 10.18
CA LYS A 128 -30.75 -10.50 11.34
C LYS A 128 -29.38 -11.02 10.95
N GLU A 129 -29.30 -11.98 10.02
CA GLU A 129 -28.05 -12.55 9.51
C GLU A 129 -27.20 -11.49 8.79
N LEU A 130 -27.81 -10.69 7.91
CA LEU A 130 -27.13 -9.65 7.15
C LEU A 130 -26.52 -8.57 8.06
N LEU A 131 -27.30 -8.03 9.00
CA LEU A 131 -26.80 -7.03 9.95
C LEU A 131 -25.71 -7.62 10.86
N SER A 132 -25.80 -8.91 11.20
CA SER A 132 -24.82 -9.57 12.06
C SER A 132 -23.49 -9.83 11.35
N THR A 133 -23.51 -10.28 10.09
CA THR A 133 -22.34 -10.92 9.45
C THR A 133 -21.86 -10.29 8.15
N ARG A 134 -22.64 -9.39 7.52
CA ARG A 134 -22.31 -8.81 6.20
C ARG A 134 -21.93 -7.33 6.24
N VAL A 135 -21.80 -6.74 7.42
CA VAL A 135 -21.36 -5.35 7.61
C VAL A 135 -19.88 -5.31 7.98
N PRO A 136 -19.04 -4.51 7.30
CA PRO A 136 -17.64 -4.31 7.71
C PRO A 136 -17.52 -3.84 9.18
N PRO A 137 -16.45 -4.21 9.90
CA PRO A 137 -16.22 -3.78 11.27
C PRO A 137 -15.56 -2.38 11.33
N GLY A 138 -15.15 -1.95 12.52
CA GLY A 138 -14.26 -0.81 12.68
C GLY A 138 -14.96 0.54 12.45
N VAL A 139 -14.29 1.42 11.72
CA VAL A 139 -14.77 2.78 11.39
C VAL A 139 -15.23 2.94 9.94
N ASP A 140 -15.68 1.84 9.32
CA ASP A 140 -16.39 1.92 8.04
C ASP A 140 -17.71 2.71 8.16
N ASP A 141 -18.14 3.35 7.08
CA ASP A 141 -19.39 4.13 7.07
C ASP A 141 -20.62 3.23 7.33
N ALA A 142 -20.59 1.97 6.87
CA ALA A 142 -21.64 1.00 7.17
C ALA A 142 -21.61 0.56 8.64
N ALA A 143 -20.42 0.45 9.23
CA ALA A 143 -20.23 0.17 10.64
C ALA A 143 -20.78 1.32 11.51
N TYR A 144 -20.62 2.58 11.09
CA TYR A 144 -21.20 3.74 11.77
C TYR A 144 -22.72 3.63 11.90
N VAL A 145 -23.41 3.32 10.79
CA VAL A 145 -24.87 3.16 10.78
C VAL A 145 -25.30 1.98 11.65
N LYS A 146 -24.61 0.84 11.55
CA LYS A 146 -24.88 -0.35 12.38
C LYS A 146 -24.69 -0.05 13.87
N ALA A 147 -23.57 0.56 14.26
CA ALA A 147 -23.27 0.88 15.66
C ALA A 147 -24.30 1.85 16.24
N GLY A 148 -24.66 2.90 15.49
CA GLY A 148 -25.69 3.86 15.90
C GLY A 148 -27.05 3.21 16.15
N PHE A 149 -27.49 2.34 15.25
CA PHE A 149 -28.73 1.57 15.43
C PHE A 149 -28.69 0.67 16.66
N LEU A 150 -27.64 -0.15 16.81
CA LEU A 150 -27.52 -1.08 17.93
C LEU A 150 -27.43 -0.34 19.26
N ALA A 151 -26.71 0.80 19.32
CA ALA A 151 -26.65 1.65 20.49
C ALA A 151 -28.03 2.23 20.87
N ALA A 152 -28.83 2.63 19.87
CA ALA A 152 -30.19 3.13 20.09
C ALA A 152 -31.15 2.04 20.59
N VAL A 153 -31.01 0.80 20.10
CA VAL A 153 -31.76 -0.37 20.61
C VAL A 153 -31.35 -0.68 22.05
N ALA A 154 -30.04 -0.71 22.34
CA ALA A 154 -29.52 -0.95 23.69
C ALA A 154 -30.03 0.10 24.72
N LYS A 155 -30.09 1.38 24.32
CA LYS A 155 -30.62 2.49 25.15
C LYS A 155 -32.15 2.53 25.20
N GLY A 156 -32.84 1.70 24.41
CA GLY A 156 -34.31 1.69 24.31
C GLY A 156 -34.91 2.93 23.64
N THR A 157 -34.11 3.76 22.98
CA THR A 157 -34.59 4.93 22.23
C THR A 157 -35.18 4.55 20.88
N THR A 158 -34.78 3.40 20.34
CA THR A 158 -35.35 2.76 19.15
C THR A 158 -35.83 1.34 19.52
N LYS A 159 -36.91 0.87 18.90
CA LYS A 159 -37.42 -0.49 19.09
C LYS A 159 -37.24 -1.30 17.80
N SER A 160 -36.78 -2.53 17.95
CA SER A 160 -36.78 -3.53 16.88
C SER A 160 -37.37 -4.83 17.43
N PRO A 161 -38.32 -5.48 16.72
CA PRO A 161 -38.77 -6.81 17.08
C PRO A 161 -37.72 -7.91 16.85
N LEU A 162 -36.61 -7.61 16.17
CA LEU A 162 -35.54 -8.58 15.84
C LEU A 162 -34.37 -8.60 16.83
N PHE A 163 -34.14 -7.48 17.52
CA PHE A 163 -32.99 -7.29 18.41
C PHE A 163 -33.45 -6.80 19.78
N THR A 164 -33.13 -7.56 20.83
CA THR A 164 -33.26 -7.07 22.21
C THR A 164 -32.09 -6.17 22.59
N PRO A 165 -32.19 -5.36 23.66
CA PRO A 165 -31.05 -4.59 24.18
C PRO A 165 -29.82 -5.46 24.46
N GLU A 166 -30.01 -6.65 25.02
CA GLU A 166 -28.94 -7.62 25.31
C GLU A 166 -28.27 -8.15 24.04
N GLU A 167 -29.06 -8.47 23.00
CA GLU A 167 -28.53 -8.89 21.70
C GLU A 167 -27.78 -7.75 21.01
N ALA A 168 -28.25 -6.51 21.14
CA ALA A 168 -27.59 -5.35 20.56
C ALA A 168 -26.21 -5.11 21.18
N ILE A 169 -26.07 -5.25 22.52
CA ILE A 169 -24.77 -5.17 23.20
C ILE A 169 -23.82 -6.29 22.73
N LYS A 170 -24.31 -7.53 22.58
CA LYS A 170 -23.50 -8.63 22.04
C LYS A 170 -23.01 -8.34 20.62
N LEU A 171 -23.89 -7.84 19.75
CA LEU A 171 -23.51 -7.48 18.38
C LEU A 171 -22.56 -6.28 18.32
N LEU A 172 -22.68 -5.30 19.21
CA LEU A 172 -21.70 -4.23 19.35
C LEU A 172 -20.32 -4.80 19.70
N GLY A 173 -20.25 -5.86 20.52
CA GLY A 173 -19.02 -6.57 20.86
C GLY A 173 -18.30 -7.22 19.67
N THR A 174 -18.98 -7.49 18.56
CA THR A 174 -18.37 -8.17 17.40
C THR A 174 -17.81 -7.22 16.33
N MET A 175 -17.93 -5.91 16.53
CA MET A 175 -17.56 -4.89 15.54
C MET A 175 -16.06 -4.53 15.54
N GLN A 176 -15.22 -5.34 16.21
CA GLN A 176 -13.76 -5.19 16.38
C GLN A 176 -13.31 -3.95 17.17
N GLY A 177 -13.85 -2.77 16.90
CA GLY A 177 -13.50 -1.50 17.53
C GLY A 177 -14.09 -0.29 16.80
N GLY A 178 -13.84 0.92 17.33
CA GLY A 178 -14.34 2.17 16.75
C GLY A 178 -15.71 2.58 17.31
N TYR A 179 -16.72 2.71 16.45
CA TYR A 179 -18.02 3.31 16.82
C TYR A 179 -18.81 2.50 17.87
N ASN A 180 -18.46 1.23 18.08
CA ASN A 180 -19.08 0.35 19.07
C ASN A 180 -18.54 0.56 20.51
N ILE A 181 -17.34 1.13 20.68
CA ILE A 181 -16.65 1.16 21.98
C ILE A 181 -17.40 2.03 22.99
N GLN A 182 -17.73 3.28 22.66
CA GLN A 182 -18.43 4.15 23.60
C GLN A 182 -19.81 3.61 24.02
N PRO A 183 -20.66 3.08 23.12
CA PRO A 183 -21.89 2.38 23.53
C PRO A 183 -21.67 1.23 24.52
N LEU A 184 -20.60 0.43 24.36
CA LEU A 184 -20.26 -0.65 25.30
C LEU A 184 -19.83 -0.09 26.66
N ILE A 185 -19.01 0.97 26.67
CA ILE A 185 -18.57 1.64 27.91
C ILE A 185 -19.77 2.27 28.64
N ASP A 186 -20.67 2.93 27.92
CA ASP A 186 -21.91 3.49 28.48
C ASP A 186 -22.75 2.39 29.16
N ALA A 187 -22.86 1.22 28.53
CA ALA A 187 -23.65 0.09 29.01
C ALA A 187 -23.12 -0.54 30.31
N LEU A 188 -21.87 -0.25 30.71
CA LEU A 188 -21.34 -0.66 32.02
C LEU A 188 -22.08 -0.01 33.20
N ASP A 189 -22.82 1.09 32.99
CA ASP A 189 -23.60 1.75 34.04
C ASP A 189 -25.04 1.22 34.15
N ASP A 190 -25.49 0.39 33.20
CA ASP A 190 -26.84 -0.19 33.22
C ASP A 190 -26.83 -1.55 33.94
N PRO A 191 -27.55 -1.72 35.06
CA PRO A 191 -27.55 -2.98 35.83
C PRO A 191 -27.95 -4.24 35.04
N LYS A 192 -28.71 -4.10 33.95
CA LYS A 192 -29.13 -5.23 33.11
C LYS A 192 -28.11 -5.57 32.01
N LEU A 193 -27.38 -4.56 31.54
CA LEU A 193 -26.47 -4.70 30.39
C LEU A 193 -25.00 -4.78 30.80
N ALA A 194 -24.64 -4.32 32.00
CA ALA A 194 -23.25 -4.17 32.44
C ALA A 194 -22.45 -5.46 32.35
N ALA A 195 -23.01 -6.60 32.77
CA ALA A 195 -22.32 -7.89 32.69
C ALA A 195 -22.06 -8.33 31.24
N ILE A 196 -23.01 -8.07 30.32
CA ILE A 196 -22.87 -8.41 28.90
C ILE A 196 -21.85 -7.48 28.24
N ALA A 197 -21.91 -6.19 28.53
CA ALA A 197 -21.00 -5.19 28.02
C ALA A 197 -19.57 -5.44 28.50
N ALA A 198 -19.38 -5.77 29.78
CA ALA A 198 -18.10 -6.18 30.32
C ALA A 198 -17.55 -7.39 29.56
N GLU A 199 -18.36 -8.44 29.37
CA GLU A 199 -17.95 -9.62 28.62
C GLU A 199 -17.48 -9.29 27.20
N GLN A 200 -18.13 -8.34 26.52
CA GLN A 200 -17.69 -7.90 25.19
C GLN A 200 -16.38 -7.09 25.24
N LEU A 201 -16.24 -6.19 26.23
CA LEU A 201 -15.06 -5.34 26.38
C LEU A 201 -13.80 -6.13 26.76
N LYS A 202 -13.92 -7.23 27.52
CA LYS A 202 -12.80 -8.13 27.86
C LYS A 202 -12.04 -8.62 26.61
N HIS A 203 -12.72 -8.78 25.49
CA HIS A 203 -12.15 -9.25 24.23
C HIS A 203 -11.94 -8.13 23.18
N SER A 204 -12.25 -6.88 23.51
CA SER A 204 -12.07 -5.73 22.62
C SER A 204 -10.65 -5.17 22.75
N LEU A 205 -9.84 -5.28 21.68
CA LEU A 205 -8.44 -4.86 21.71
C LEU A 205 -8.24 -3.39 21.35
N LEU A 206 -9.05 -2.87 20.42
CA LEU A 206 -8.93 -1.53 19.85
C LEU A 206 -9.52 -0.45 20.78
N MET A 207 -9.13 -0.48 22.06
CA MET A 207 -9.56 0.48 23.08
C MET A 207 -8.85 1.83 22.96
N PHE A 208 -7.57 1.82 22.55
CA PHE A 208 -6.72 3.02 22.45
C PHE A 208 -6.88 3.94 23.68
N ASP A 209 -7.36 5.18 23.50
CA ASP A 209 -7.56 6.12 24.60
C ASP A 209 -8.85 5.88 25.40
N ALA A 210 -9.85 5.19 24.82
CA ALA A 210 -11.07 4.79 25.53
C ALA A 210 -10.80 3.78 26.66
N PHE A 211 -9.58 3.23 26.72
CA PHE A 211 -9.05 2.54 27.90
C PHE A 211 -9.21 3.39 29.19
N TYR A 212 -8.90 4.69 29.13
CA TYR A 212 -8.95 5.56 30.31
C TYR A 212 -10.38 5.80 30.79
N ASP A 213 -11.38 5.70 29.91
CA ASP A 213 -12.79 5.83 30.29
C ASP A 213 -13.24 4.61 31.12
N VAL A 214 -12.81 3.40 30.74
CA VAL A 214 -13.05 2.18 31.52
C VAL A 214 -12.28 2.23 32.85
N GLU A 215 -11.02 2.67 32.81
CA GLU A 215 -10.20 2.85 34.00
C GLU A 215 -10.83 3.82 35.00
N ALA A 216 -11.33 4.97 34.51
CA ALA A 216 -12.00 5.97 35.34
C ALA A 216 -13.26 5.40 36.01
N LYS A 217 -14.06 4.60 35.29
CA LYS A 217 -15.22 3.91 35.87
C LYS A 217 -14.82 2.88 36.92
N ALA A 218 -13.77 2.10 36.66
CA ALA A 218 -13.26 1.12 37.61
C ALA A 218 -12.77 1.79 38.91
N LYS A 219 -11.98 2.87 38.80
CA LYS A 219 -11.53 3.70 39.93
C LYS A 219 -12.71 4.39 40.63
N GLY A 220 -13.77 4.72 39.89
CA GLY A 220 -15.04 5.25 40.41
C GLY A 220 -15.93 4.23 41.11
N GLY A 221 -15.53 2.95 41.16
CA GLY A 221 -16.24 1.90 41.91
C GLY A 221 -17.19 1.02 41.08
N ASN A 222 -17.28 1.19 39.76
CA ASN A 222 -18.09 0.32 38.91
C ASN A 222 -17.50 -1.11 38.89
N ALA A 223 -18.27 -2.11 39.35
CA ALA A 223 -17.81 -3.49 39.47
C ALA A 223 -17.52 -4.14 38.11
N ALA A 224 -18.39 -3.94 37.12
CA ALA A 224 -18.21 -4.48 35.77
C ALA A 224 -16.96 -3.90 35.09
N ALA A 225 -16.69 -2.61 35.28
CA ALA A 225 -15.47 -1.98 34.76
C ALA A 225 -14.19 -2.53 35.42
N LYS A 226 -14.23 -2.86 36.72
CA LYS A 226 -13.10 -3.53 37.41
C LYS A 226 -12.84 -4.91 36.83
N GLU A 227 -13.88 -5.70 36.59
CA GLU A 227 -13.75 -7.02 35.95
C GLU A 227 -13.10 -6.93 34.56
N VAL A 228 -13.44 -5.89 33.76
CA VAL A 228 -12.80 -5.65 32.46
C VAL A 228 -11.31 -5.35 32.63
N MET A 229 -10.94 -4.43 33.54
CA MET A 229 -9.54 -4.08 33.81
C MET A 229 -8.71 -5.29 34.28
N GLU A 230 -9.29 -6.12 35.16
CA GLU A 230 -8.65 -7.35 35.65
C GLU A 230 -8.50 -8.40 34.54
N SER A 231 -9.51 -8.57 33.70
CA SER A 231 -9.48 -9.47 32.54
C SER A 231 -8.38 -9.10 31.54
N TRP A 232 -8.27 -7.81 31.18
CA TRP A 232 -7.18 -7.33 30.33
C TRP A 232 -5.82 -7.53 30.98
N ALA A 233 -5.68 -7.22 32.28
CA ALA A 233 -4.44 -7.40 33.01
C ALA A 233 -4.00 -8.89 33.10
N ASN A 234 -4.96 -9.81 33.06
CA ASN A 234 -4.74 -11.26 33.04
C ASN A 234 -4.63 -11.84 31.62
N ALA A 235 -4.65 -11.00 30.59
CA ALA A 235 -4.57 -11.41 29.18
C ALA A 235 -5.65 -12.44 28.77
N GLU A 236 -6.87 -12.35 29.31
CA GLU A 236 -7.96 -13.29 29.00
C GLU A 236 -8.30 -13.30 27.50
N TRP A 237 -8.23 -12.14 26.84
CA TRP A 237 -8.43 -12.00 25.39
C TRP A 237 -7.49 -12.88 24.55
N PHE A 238 -6.30 -13.18 25.07
CA PHE A 238 -5.28 -14.00 24.42
C PHE A 238 -5.40 -15.46 24.88
N LEU A 239 -5.54 -15.67 26.18
CA LEU A 239 -5.60 -17.00 26.77
C LEU A 239 -6.87 -17.79 26.42
N SER A 240 -7.96 -17.10 26.07
CA SER A 240 -9.20 -17.75 25.60
C SER A 240 -9.09 -18.29 24.16
N LYS A 241 -8.10 -17.83 23.38
CA LYS A 241 -7.86 -18.34 22.03
C LYS A 241 -7.09 -19.67 22.07
N PRO A 242 -7.37 -20.61 21.14
CA PRO A 242 -6.62 -21.86 21.03
C PRO A 242 -5.13 -21.59 20.83
N ASP A 243 -4.27 -22.34 21.52
CA ASP A 243 -2.83 -22.28 21.28
C ASP A 243 -2.46 -22.92 19.94
N VAL A 244 -1.28 -22.59 19.41
CA VAL A 244 -0.78 -23.22 18.17
C VAL A 244 -0.61 -24.73 18.42
N PRO A 245 -1.21 -25.62 17.59
CA PRO A 245 -1.13 -27.05 17.81
C PRO A 245 0.30 -27.60 17.77
N GLU A 246 0.60 -28.61 18.58
CA GLU A 246 1.89 -29.32 18.52
C GLU A 246 2.14 -30.02 17.19
N LYS A 247 1.05 -30.33 16.47
CA LYS A 247 1.04 -30.95 15.14
C LYS A 247 0.00 -30.29 14.25
N ILE A 248 0.40 -29.86 13.06
CA ILE A 248 -0.47 -29.28 12.03
C ILE A 248 -0.38 -30.18 10.80
N THR A 249 -1.48 -30.82 10.42
CA THR A 249 -1.55 -31.66 9.20
C THR A 249 -2.07 -30.83 8.04
N VAL A 250 -1.32 -30.77 6.93
CA VAL A 250 -1.68 -29.98 5.75
C VAL A 250 -1.50 -30.78 4.47
N THR A 251 -2.26 -30.41 3.43
CA THR A 251 -2.03 -30.82 2.05
C THR A 251 -1.19 -29.77 1.33
N VAL A 252 -0.11 -30.19 0.69
CA VAL A 252 0.84 -29.33 -0.01
C VAL A 252 0.25 -28.81 -1.33
N PHE A 253 0.19 -27.49 -1.49
CA PHE A 253 0.00 -26.82 -2.78
C PHE A 253 1.36 -26.27 -3.24
N LYS A 254 2.11 -27.06 -4.05
CA LYS A 254 3.47 -26.72 -4.47
C LYS A 254 3.47 -25.87 -5.75
N VAL A 255 4.15 -24.72 -5.71
CA VAL A 255 4.48 -23.90 -6.89
C VAL A 255 5.99 -23.89 -7.05
N THR A 256 6.50 -24.53 -8.10
CA THR A 256 7.94 -24.66 -8.35
C THR A 256 8.55 -23.34 -8.87
N GLY A 257 9.82 -23.13 -8.54
CA GLY A 257 10.60 -21.94 -8.85
C GLY A 257 10.26 -20.74 -7.97
N GLU A 258 10.35 -19.55 -8.56
CA GLU A 258 10.06 -18.28 -7.88
C GLU A 258 8.58 -17.89 -8.07
N THR A 259 7.88 -17.73 -6.94
CA THR A 259 6.56 -17.10 -6.86
C THR A 259 6.72 -15.61 -6.62
N ASN A 260 6.51 -14.80 -7.66
CA ASN A 260 6.44 -13.36 -7.54
C ASN A 260 5.04 -12.95 -7.06
N THR A 261 4.95 -11.85 -6.31
CA THR A 261 3.65 -11.29 -5.90
C THR A 261 2.75 -10.89 -7.09
N ASP A 262 3.30 -10.63 -8.28
CA ASP A 262 2.50 -10.44 -9.51
C ASP A 262 1.87 -11.75 -10.02
N ASP A 263 2.46 -12.92 -9.72
CA ASP A 263 1.84 -14.21 -10.03
C ASP A 263 0.59 -14.45 -9.16
N LEU A 264 0.65 -14.02 -7.90
CA LEU A 264 -0.44 -14.16 -6.93
C LEU A 264 -1.52 -13.08 -7.04
N SER A 265 -1.13 -11.90 -7.51
CA SER A 265 -1.98 -10.71 -7.63
C SER A 265 -1.55 -9.91 -8.85
N PRO A 266 -1.98 -10.26 -10.07
CA PRO A 266 -1.46 -9.66 -11.30
C PRO A 266 -1.74 -8.17 -11.42
N ALA A 267 -0.81 -7.43 -12.04
CA ALA A 267 -0.94 -5.98 -12.23
C ALA A 267 -2.25 -5.54 -12.94
N PRO A 268 -2.73 -6.21 -14.01
CA PRO A 268 -3.97 -5.83 -14.70
C PRO A 268 -5.23 -5.89 -13.84
N ASP A 269 -5.19 -6.66 -12.74
CA ASP A 269 -6.29 -6.89 -11.80
C ASP A 269 -6.16 -6.02 -10.53
N ALA A 270 -5.22 -5.07 -10.50
CA ALA A 270 -5.01 -4.20 -9.33
C ALA A 270 -6.27 -3.45 -8.87
N TRP A 271 -7.17 -3.16 -9.80
CA TRP A 271 -8.45 -2.49 -9.57
C TRP A 271 -9.42 -3.27 -8.67
N SER A 272 -9.32 -4.61 -8.63
CA SER A 272 -10.22 -5.46 -7.84
C SER A 272 -9.67 -5.80 -6.45
N ARG A 273 -8.44 -5.39 -6.10
CA ARG A 273 -7.76 -5.77 -4.85
C ARG A 273 -8.57 -5.57 -3.56
N PRO A 274 -9.38 -4.49 -3.39
CA PRO A 274 -10.22 -4.34 -2.20
C PRO A 274 -11.34 -5.38 -2.10
N ASP A 275 -11.76 -5.96 -3.22
CA ASP A 275 -12.75 -7.04 -3.28
C ASP A 275 -12.02 -8.39 -3.27
N ILE A 276 -11.59 -8.81 -2.07
CA ILE A 276 -10.73 -9.99 -1.87
C ILE A 276 -11.24 -11.25 -2.60
N PRO A 277 -12.53 -11.66 -2.48
CA PRO A 277 -13.02 -12.85 -3.16
C PRO A 277 -12.93 -12.76 -4.69
N LEU A 278 -13.22 -11.58 -5.25
CA LEU A 278 -13.14 -11.34 -6.69
C LEU A 278 -11.68 -11.34 -7.17
N HIS A 279 -10.80 -10.69 -6.41
CA HIS A 279 -9.39 -10.60 -6.76
C HIS A 279 -8.68 -11.96 -6.68
N ALA A 280 -9.08 -12.80 -5.73
CA ALA A 280 -8.51 -14.14 -5.56
C ALA A 280 -8.66 -15.01 -6.81
N LEU A 281 -9.71 -14.82 -7.62
CA LEU A 281 -9.89 -15.52 -8.90
C LEU A 281 -8.73 -15.31 -9.89
N ALA A 282 -7.96 -14.23 -9.75
CA ALA A 282 -6.81 -13.92 -10.60
C ALA A 282 -5.48 -14.55 -10.13
N MET A 283 -5.46 -15.18 -8.94
CA MET A 283 -4.26 -15.80 -8.37
C MET A 283 -3.78 -16.95 -9.26
N LEU A 284 -2.52 -16.87 -9.72
CA LEU A 284 -1.88 -17.84 -10.60
C LEU A 284 -2.70 -18.14 -11.88
N LYS A 285 -3.41 -17.13 -12.41
CA LYS A 285 -4.21 -17.28 -13.64
C LYS A 285 -3.38 -17.53 -14.91
N ASN A 286 -2.10 -17.20 -14.87
CA ASN A 286 -1.18 -17.48 -15.97
C ASN A 286 -0.58 -18.88 -15.76
N PRO A 287 -0.65 -19.79 -16.75
CA PRO A 287 -0.11 -21.14 -16.60
C PRO A 287 1.38 -21.14 -16.27
N ARG A 288 1.79 -22.06 -15.41
CA ARG A 288 3.19 -22.32 -15.03
C ARG A 288 3.38 -23.83 -14.82
N ASP A 289 4.61 -24.27 -14.67
CA ASP A 289 4.91 -25.69 -14.43
C ASP A 289 4.17 -26.18 -13.17
N GLY A 290 3.39 -27.25 -13.32
CA GLY A 290 2.54 -27.81 -12.26
C GLY A 290 1.22 -27.05 -11.99
N ILE A 291 1.03 -25.85 -12.54
CA ILE A 291 -0.16 -25.01 -12.35
C ILE A 291 -0.86 -24.75 -13.69
N HIS A 292 -2.01 -25.38 -13.88
CA HIS A 292 -2.78 -25.29 -15.13
C HIS A 292 -4.14 -24.60 -14.94
N ASP A 293 -4.78 -24.85 -13.80
CA ASP A 293 -6.02 -24.21 -13.36
C ASP A 293 -5.98 -24.14 -11.84
N CYS A 294 -5.44 -23.03 -11.32
CA CYS A 294 -5.20 -22.83 -9.89
C CYS A 294 -6.44 -23.11 -9.04
N ASN A 295 -7.59 -22.54 -9.41
CA ASN A 295 -8.82 -22.65 -8.63
C ASN A 295 -9.33 -24.08 -8.61
N LYS A 296 -9.33 -24.75 -9.77
CA LYS A 296 -9.76 -26.16 -9.84
C LYS A 296 -8.83 -27.08 -9.06
N GLN A 297 -7.52 -26.88 -9.18
CA GLN A 297 -6.52 -27.68 -8.45
C GLN A 297 -6.65 -27.49 -6.93
N ILE A 298 -6.91 -26.26 -6.46
CA ILE A 298 -7.18 -25.98 -5.04
C ILE A 298 -8.41 -26.76 -4.56
N GLU A 299 -9.52 -26.72 -5.30
CA GLU A 299 -10.74 -27.44 -4.92
C GLU A 299 -10.55 -28.96 -4.93
N GLU A 300 -9.81 -29.51 -5.90
CA GLU A 300 -9.45 -30.92 -5.94
C GLU A 300 -8.63 -31.34 -4.71
N LEU A 301 -7.65 -30.53 -4.30
CA LEU A 301 -6.81 -30.82 -3.14
C LEU A 301 -7.58 -30.72 -1.82
N LYS A 302 -8.52 -29.78 -1.69
CA LYS A 302 -9.39 -29.65 -0.51
C LYS A 302 -10.21 -30.91 -0.24
N THR A 303 -10.50 -31.73 -1.26
CA THR A 303 -11.21 -33.02 -1.07
C THR A 303 -10.46 -34.02 -0.20
N LYS A 304 -9.16 -33.83 0.03
CA LYS A 304 -8.34 -34.66 0.94
C LYS A 304 -8.66 -34.45 2.42
N GLY A 305 -9.43 -33.42 2.77
CA GLY A 305 -9.93 -33.20 4.12
C GLY A 305 -8.95 -32.54 5.09
N PHE A 306 -7.81 -32.05 4.60
CA PHE A 306 -6.85 -31.26 5.38
C PHE A 306 -6.75 -29.83 4.83
N PRO A 307 -6.42 -28.83 5.68
CA PRO A 307 -6.07 -27.49 5.22
C PRO A 307 -4.94 -27.51 4.20
N LEU A 308 -4.92 -26.53 3.30
CA LEU A 308 -3.82 -26.38 2.34
C LEU A 308 -2.68 -25.57 2.94
N ALA A 309 -1.44 -25.91 2.57
CA ALA A 309 -0.29 -25.05 2.76
C ALA A 309 0.26 -24.60 1.41
N TYR A 310 0.52 -23.29 1.27
CA TYR A 310 1.21 -22.77 0.09
C TYR A 310 2.69 -23.09 0.21
N VAL A 311 3.26 -23.82 -0.75
CA VAL A 311 4.67 -24.24 -0.73
C VAL A 311 5.37 -23.78 -2.00
N GLY A 312 6.52 -23.12 -1.90
CA GLY A 312 7.32 -22.75 -3.06
C GLY A 312 8.81 -22.75 -2.77
N ASP A 313 9.65 -22.68 -3.81
CA ASP A 313 11.11 -22.65 -3.59
C ASP A 313 11.52 -21.24 -3.13
N VAL A 314 11.13 -20.20 -3.89
CA VAL A 314 11.24 -18.79 -3.46
C VAL A 314 9.86 -18.14 -3.48
N VAL A 315 9.41 -17.55 -2.38
CA VAL A 315 8.04 -17.05 -2.23
C VAL A 315 7.99 -15.56 -1.90
N GLY A 316 7.15 -14.81 -2.62
CA GLY A 316 6.71 -13.47 -2.22
C GLY A 316 7.61 -12.33 -2.68
N THR A 317 8.47 -12.55 -3.68
CA THR A 317 9.35 -11.49 -4.22
C THR A 317 8.57 -10.38 -4.92
N GLY A 318 9.22 -9.21 -5.06
CA GLY A 318 8.71 -8.08 -5.82
C GLY A 318 7.90 -7.06 -5.02
N SER A 319 6.61 -6.92 -5.34
CA SER A 319 5.75 -5.85 -4.83
C SER A 319 5.23 -6.13 -3.41
N SER A 320 5.09 -5.09 -2.59
CA SER A 320 4.49 -5.16 -1.25
C SER A 320 2.96 -5.33 -1.22
N ARG A 321 2.34 -5.74 -2.34
CA ARG A 321 0.88 -5.75 -2.48
C ARG A 321 0.26 -6.81 -1.54
N LYS A 322 -0.45 -6.34 -0.50
CA LYS A 322 -1.14 -7.22 0.46
C LYS A 322 -2.16 -8.16 -0.20
N SER A 323 -2.66 -7.79 -1.38
CA SER A 323 -3.56 -8.63 -2.18
C SER A 323 -2.99 -10.01 -2.52
N ALA A 324 -1.66 -10.18 -2.63
CA ALA A 324 -1.06 -11.50 -2.82
C ALA A 324 -1.32 -12.43 -1.61
N THR A 325 -1.08 -11.92 -0.40
CA THR A 325 -1.41 -12.62 0.86
C THR A 325 -2.92 -12.82 0.98
N ASN A 326 -3.74 -11.79 0.72
CA ASN A 326 -5.19 -11.90 0.80
C ASN A 326 -5.73 -13.02 -0.11
N SER A 327 -5.21 -13.18 -1.33
CA SER A 327 -5.64 -14.25 -2.24
C SER A 327 -5.27 -15.65 -1.72
N ILE A 328 -4.06 -15.82 -1.17
CA ILE A 328 -3.66 -17.11 -0.56
C ILE A 328 -4.58 -17.42 0.63
N LEU A 329 -4.75 -16.47 1.55
CA LEU A 329 -5.57 -16.66 2.74
C LEU A 329 -7.06 -16.82 2.41
N TRP A 330 -7.52 -16.25 1.31
CA TRP A 330 -8.89 -16.49 0.83
C TRP A 330 -9.12 -17.98 0.57
N TYR A 331 -8.17 -18.66 -0.07
CA TYR A 331 -8.31 -20.09 -0.38
C TYR A 331 -7.86 -21.03 0.73
N MET A 332 -6.88 -20.61 1.55
CA MET A 332 -6.13 -21.50 2.46
C MET A 332 -6.19 -21.08 3.94
N GLY A 333 -6.80 -19.94 4.24
CA GLY A 333 -6.99 -19.44 5.60
C GLY A 333 -8.39 -19.70 6.16
N ASP A 334 -8.62 -19.13 7.33
CA ASP A 334 -9.82 -19.29 8.16
C ASP A 334 -10.69 -18.03 8.11
N ASP A 335 -12.01 -18.23 8.17
CA ASP A 335 -12.96 -17.12 8.27
C ASP A 335 -12.80 -16.37 9.60
N ILE A 336 -12.83 -15.05 9.54
CA ILE A 336 -12.82 -14.20 10.74
C ILE A 336 -14.28 -13.98 11.17
N PRO A 337 -14.67 -14.37 12.40
CA PRO A 337 -16.05 -14.21 12.86
C PRO A 337 -16.54 -12.76 12.73
N TYR A 338 -17.72 -12.60 12.13
CA TYR A 338 -18.40 -11.30 11.92
C TYR A 338 -17.67 -10.29 11.01
N VAL A 339 -16.56 -10.67 10.39
CA VAL A 339 -15.82 -9.82 9.44
C VAL A 339 -16.01 -10.39 8.03
N PRO A 340 -16.84 -9.76 7.17
CA PRO A 340 -17.14 -10.32 5.86
C PRO A 340 -15.93 -10.24 4.92
N ASN A 341 -15.74 -11.31 4.14
CA ASN A 341 -14.85 -11.36 2.98
C ASN A 341 -13.36 -11.12 3.26
N LYS A 342 -12.92 -11.35 4.51
CA LYS A 342 -11.50 -11.37 4.90
C LYS A 342 -11.23 -12.64 5.70
N ARG A 343 -10.03 -13.20 5.52
CA ARG A 343 -9.56 -14.42 6.18
C ARG A 343 -8.22 -14.19 6.88
N THR A 344 -7.93 -15.02 7.87
CA THR A 344 -6.70 -15.05 8.68
C THR A 344 -6.10 -16.46 8.68
N GLY A 345 -5.05 -16.72 9.45
CA GLY A 345 -4.51 -18.07 9.60
C GLY A 345 -3.77 -18.57 8.36
N GLY A 346 -3.77 -19.89 8.16
CA GLY A 346 -3.07 -20.56 7.06
C GLY A 346 -1.56 -20.77 7.29
N VAL A 347 -0.96 -21.62 6.46
CA VAL A 347 0.46 -21.98 6.51
C VAL A 347 1.12 -21.68 5.18
N CYS A 348 2.28 -21.03 5.20
CA CYS A 348 3.09 -20.77 4.01
C CYS A 348 4.53 -21.22 4.24
N ILE A 349 5.02 -22.04 3.33
CA ILE A 349 6.35 -22.65 3.40
C ILE A 349 7.15 -22.21 2.18
N GLY A 350 8.37 -21.76 2.41
CA GLY A 350 9.34 -21.50 1.35
C GLY A 350 10.72 -22.01 1.72
N GLU A 351 11.55 -22.38 0.76
CA GLU A 351 12.99 -22.46 1.04
C GLU A 351 13.53 -21.06 1.36
N LYS A 352 13.02 -20.06 0.64
CA LYS A 352 13.21 -18.64 0.94
C LYS A 352 11.89 -17.88 0.83
N ILE A 353 11.59 -17.03 1.81
CA ILE A 353 10.45 -16.12 1.81
C ILE A 353 10.95 -14.69 1.83
N ALA A 354 10.46 -13.86 0.90
CA ALA A 354 10.83 -12.46 0.86
C ALA A 354 10.37 -11.71 2.13
N PRO A 355 11.19 -10.82 2.72
CA PRO A 355 10.93 -10.24 4.04
C PRO A 355 9.60 -9.50 4.17
N ILE A 356 9.24 -8.70 3.17
CA ILE A 356 7.97 -7.95 3.15
C ILE A 356 6.79 -8.92 3.14
N PHE A 357 6.91 -10.01 2.39
CA PHE A 357 5.86 -11.02 2.29
C PHE A 357 5.76 -11.83 3.58
N PHE A 358 6.89 -12.22 4.18
CA PHE A 358 6.94 -12.85 5.51
C PHE A 358 6.19 -12.01 6.54
N ASN A 359 6.52 -10.72 6.63
CA ASN A 359 5.86 -9.78 7.53
C ASN A 359 4.35 -9.67 7.25
N THR A 360 3.96 -9.63 5.97
CA THR A 360 2.54 -9.53 5.60
C THR A 360 1.75 -10.79 6.00
N MET A 361 2.38 -11.97 5.94
CA MET A 361 1.79 -13.25 6.35
C MET A 361 1.59 -13.30 7.86
N GLU A 362 2.64 -13.01 8.66
CA GLU A 362 2.55 -13.02 10.13
C GLU A 362 1.62 -11.92 10.67
N ASP A 363 1.59 -10.73 10.04
CA ASP A 363 0.65 -9.66 10.38
C ASP A 363 -0.81 -10.07 10.14
N SER A 364 -1.04 -11.01 9.20
CA SER A 364 -2.37 -11.53 8.85
C SER A 364 -2.76 -12.79 9.64
N GLY A 365 -1.93 -13.23 10.60
CA GLY A 365 -2.19 -14.41 11.44
C GLY A 365 -1.77 -15.74 10.83
N ALA A 366 -1.10 -15.72 9.67
CA ALA A 366 -0.55 -16.93 9.06
C ALA A 366 0.75 -17.36 9.75
N LEU A 367 1.12 -18.63 9.57
CA LEU A 367 2.42 -19.16 9.99
C LEU A 367 3.36 -19.30 8.78
N PRO A 368 4.23 -18.31 8.50
CA PRO A 368 5.29 -18.44 7.51
C PRO A 368 6.49 -19.23 8.07
N ILE A 369 6.99 -20.21 7.32
CA ILE A 369 8.12 -21.05 7.71
C ILE A 369 9.13 -21.15 6.57
N GLU A 370 10.39 -20.81 6.84
CA GLU A 370 11.50 -21.09 5.93
C GLU A 370 12.07 -22.50 6.21
N MET A 371 12.02 -23.40 5.24
CA MET A 371 12.59 -24.76 5.34
C MET A 371 12.85 -25.37 3.96
N PRO A 372 13.75 -26.37 3.81
CA PRO A 372 13.90 -27.11 2.55
C PRO A 372 12.57 -27.72 2.07
N VAL A 373 12.23 -27.52 0.79
CA VAL A 373 10.96 -27.97 0.18
C VAL A 373 11.14 -28.98 -0.96
N GLY A 374 12.36 -29.49 -1.16
CA GLY A 374 12.68 -30.40 -2.28
C GLY A 374 11.92 -31.72 -2.24
N ASP A 375 11.67 -32.25 -1.04
CA ASP A 375 10.96 -33.52 -0.82
C ASP A 375 9.44 -33.36 -0.65
N MET A 376 8.90 -32.18 -0.99
CA MET A 376 7.46 -31.85 -0.95
C MET A 376 6.89 -31.68 -2.35
N ALA A 377 6.02 -32.60 -2.76
CA ALA A 377 5.32 -32.56 -4.05
C ALA A 377 3.88 -32.03 -3.93
N MET A 378 3.33 -31.56 -5.05
CA MET A 378 1.93 -31.15 -5.14
C MET A 378 1.00 -32.28 -4.66
N GLY A 379 0.18 -31.98 -3.66
CA GLY A 379 -0.79 -32.90 -3.08
C GLY A 379 -0.24 -33.85 -2.01
N ASP A 380 1.04 -33.78 -1.65
CA ASP A 380 1.53 -34.51 -0.47
C ASP A 380 0.77 -34.09 0.78
N VAL A 381 0.58 -35.02 1.72
CA VAL A 381 0.04 -34.70 3.05
C VAL A 381 1.18 -34.82 4.04
N ILE A 382 1.44 -33.75 4.78
CA ILE A 382 2.56 -33.65 5.72
C ILE A 382 2.06 -33.27 7.11
N ASP A 383 2.77 -33.72 8.14
CA ASP A 383 2.60 -33.31 9.53
C ASP A 383 3.74 -32.36 9.89
N ILE A 384 3.39 -31.11 10.19
CA ILE A 384 4.33 -30.08 10.68
C ILE A 384 4.30 -30.11 12.20
N PHE A 385 5.47 -30.14 12.84
CA PHE A 385 5.63 -30.07 14.29
C PHE A 385 6.34 -28.76 14.66
N PRO A 386 5.62 -27.62 14.79
CA PRO A 386 6.22 -26.30 14.92
C PRO A 386 7.22 -26.18 16.08
N TYR A 387 6.88 -26.73 17.25
CA TYR A 387 7.73 -26.70 18.44
C TYR A 387 8.94 -27.64 18.38
N LYS A 388 8.92 -28.60 17.45
CA LYS A 388 10.04 -29.55 17.25
C LYS A 388 10.91 -29.17 16.06
N GLY A 389 10.52 -28.15 15.28
CA GLY A 389 11.27 -27.72 14.11
C GLY A 389 11.40 -28.80 13.02
N LYS A 390 10.34 -29.58 12.77
CA LYS A 390 10.39 -30.62 11.72
C LYS A 390 9.05 -30.85 11.03
N ALA A 391 9.10 -31.36 9.81
CA ALA A 391 7.97 -31.85 9.05
C ALA A 391 8.19 -33.32 8.62
N THR A 392 7.15 -34.14 8.70
CA THR A 392 7.17 -35.55 8.27
C THR A 392 6.09 -35.83 7.24
N ARG A 393 6.20 -36.94 6.48
CA ARG A 393 5.03 -37.45 5.74
C ARG A 393 3.94 -37.85 6.73
N HIS A 394 2.71 -37.53 6.38
CA HIS A 394 1.57 -37.79 7.26
C HIS A 394 1.43 -39.27 7.59
N GLY A 395 1.31 -39.57 8.89
CA GLY A 395 1.17 -40.95 9.39
C GLY A 395 2.46 -41.78 9.39
N THR A 396 3.62 -41.17 9.12
CA THR A 396 4.93 -41.85 9.20
C THR A 396 5.94 -41.01 9.99
N ASP A 397 7.07 -41.63 10.36
CA ASP A 397 8.23 -40.95 10.95
C ASP A 397 9.24 -40.46 9.89
N ASP A 398 8.89 -40.54 8.61
CA ASP A 398 9.74 -40.12 7.49
C ASP A 398 9.84 -38.58 7.47
N VAL A 399 11.01 -38.05 7.87
CA VAL A 399 11.28 -36.61 7.92
C VAL A 399 11.48 -36.09 6.52
N VAL A 400 10.65 -35.13 6.11
CA VAL A 400 10.75 -34.45 4.81
C VAL A 400 11.51 -33.12 4.91
N SER A 401 11.58 -32.53 6.10
CA SER A 401 12.31 -31.28 6.33
C SER A 401 12.51 -31.00 7.82
N GLU A 402 13.58 -30.27 8.13
CA GLU A 402 13.86 -29.70 9.46
C GLU A 402 13.99 -28.18 9.32
N PHE A 403 13.58 -27.44 10.36
CA PHE A 403 13.54 -25.98 10.33
C PHE A 403 13.67 -25.37 11.72
N ALA A 404 13.99 -24.07 11.75
CA ALA A 404 13.89 -23.23 12.92
C ALA A 404 12.92 -22.08 12.61
N LEU A 405 12.10 -21.72 13.59
CA LEU A 405 11.30 -20.50 13.48
C LEU A 405 12.21 -19.28 13.59
N LYS A 406 11.86 -18.21 12.87
CA LYS A 406 12.56 -16.93 12.95
C LYS A 406 12.58 -16.38 14.39
N THR A 407 11.47 -16.57 15.11
CA THR A 407 11.30 -16.18 16.51
C THR A 407 10.21 -17.05 17.14
N GLU A 408 10.32 -17.35 18.44
CA GLU A 408 9.25 -18.04 19.17
C GLU A 408 8.01 -17.15 19.36
N VAL A 409 8.15 -15.82 19.22
CA VAL A 409 7.01 -14.88 19.30
C VAL A 409 5.96 -15.17 18.22
N LEU A 410 6.33 -15.81 17.10
CA LEU A 410 5.39 -16.27 16.07
C LEU A 410 4.24 -17.12 16.63
N PHE A 411 4.48 -17.90 17.71
CA PHE A 411 3.41 -18.65 18.36
C PHE A 411 2.33 -17.74 18.96
N ASP A 412 2.76 -16.66 19.62
CA ASP A 412 1.83 -15.68 20.18
C ASP A 412 1.14 -14.90 19.06
N GLU A 413 1.83 -14.62 17.96
CA GLU A 413 1.27 -13.90 16.81
C GLU A 413 0.15 -14.71 16.15
N VAL A 414 0.40 -15.98 15.83
CA VAL A 414 -0.62 -16.87 15.25
C VAL A 414 -1.81 -17.03 16.21
N ARG A 415 -1.55 -17.27 17.50
CA ARG A 415 -2.62 -17.39 18.51
C ARG A 415 -3.46 -16.12 18.62
N ALA A 416 -2.83 -14.94 18.55
CA ALA A 416 -3.53 -13.66 18.60
C ALA A 416 -4.37 -13.38 17.34
N GLY A 417 -4.18 -14.14 16.25
CA GLY A 417 -4.78 -13.88 14.94
C GLY A 417 -3.98 -12.87 14.11
N GLY A 418 -2.69 -12.70 14.41
CA GLY A 418 -1.75 -11.82 13.72
C GLY A 418 -0.86 -11.04 14.69
N ARG A 419 0.30 -10.63 14.19
CA ARG A 419 1.25 -9.79 14.93
C ARG A 419 0.66 -8.43 15.34
N ILE A 420 -0.14 -7.80 14.48
CA ILE A 420 -0.79 -6.51 14.79
C ILE A 420 -1.77 -6.64 15.98
N PRO A 421 -2.74 -7.58 15.98
CA PRO A 421 -3.57 -7.85 17.16
C PRO A 421 -2.77 -8.17 18.42
N LEU A 422 -1.66 -8.92 18.30
CA LEU A 422 -0.79 -9.24 19.43
C LEU A 422 -0.21 -7.98 20.07
N ILE A 423 0.37 -7.08 19.28
CA ILE A 423 1.00 -5.85 19.78
C ILE A 423 -0.03 -4.97 20.49
N VAL A 424 -1.20 -4.77 19.86
CA VAL A 424 -2.27 -3.96 20.46
C VAL A 424 -2.77 -4.57 21.77
N GLY A 425 -3.06 -5.88 21.78
CA GLY A 425 -3.58 -6.56 22.97
C GLY A 425 -2.54 -6.69 24.09
N ARG A 426 -1.27 -6.90 23.76
CA ARG A 426 -0.15 -6.89 24.72
C ARG A 426 -0.01 -5.51 25.36
N GLY A 427 -0.02 -4.44 24.55
CA GLY A 427 0.00 -3.06 25.06
C GLY A 427 -1.20 -2.73 25.95
N LEU A 428 -2.40 -3.21 25.61
CA LEU A 428 -3.59 -3.08 26.46
C LEU A 428 -3.43 -3.81 27.80
N THR A 429 -2.86 -5.01 27.77
CA THR A 429 -2.54 -5.79 28.97
C THR A 429 -1.55 -5.04 29.85
N ASP A 430 -0.45 -4.54 29.30
CA ASP A 430 0.59 -3.84 30.04
C ASP A 430 0.10 -2.52 30.66
N LYS A 431 -0.73 -1.75 29.92
CA LYS A 431 -1.41 -0.57 30.46
C LYS A 431 -2.33 -0.91 31.63
N SER A 432 -3.11 -1.97 31.50
CA SER A 432 -4.03 -2.45 32.56
C SER A 432 -3.26 -2.88 33.81
N ARG A 433 -2.18 -3.65 33.64
CA ARG A 433 -1.32 -4.09 34.76
C ARG A 433 -0.65 -2.92 35.46
N THR A 434 -0.14 -1.96 34.70
CA THR A 434 0.45 -0.73 35.24
C THR A 434 -0.57 0.06 36.07
N SER A 435 -1.78 0.25 35.55
CA SER A 435 -2.89 0.91 36.25
C SER A 435 -3.25 0.23 37.58
N LEU A 436 -3.26 -1.10 37.58
CA LEU A 436 -3.56 -1.93 38.76
C LEU A 436 -2.36 -2.12 39.71
N GLY A 437 -1.19 -1.55 39.41
CA GLY A 437 0.03 -1.70 40.21
C GLY A 437 0.60 -3.12 40.21
N LEU A 438 0.33 -3.90 39.16
CA LEU A 438 0.82 -5.26 38.98
C LEU A 438 2.19 -5.27 38.27
N PRO A 439 3.03 -6.30 38.51
CA PRO A 439 4.29 -6.45 37.76
C PRO A 439 4.03 -6.72 36.27
N PRO A 440 5.01 -6.54 35.37
CA PRO A 440 4.88 -6.91 33.96
C PRO A 440 4.37 -8.34 33.75
N SER A 441 3.63 -8.58 32.67
CA SER A 441 3.06 -9.90 32.38
C SER A 441 4.13 -10.94 32.05
N GLU A 442 3.94 -12.18 32.48
CA GLU A 442 4.75 -13.35 32.08
C GLU A 442 4.01 -14.25 31.08
N VAL A 443 2.80 -13.87 30.65
CA VAL A 443 1.97 -14.67 29.73
C VAL A 443 2.55 -14.72 28.31
N PHE A 444 3.13 -13.61 27.85
CA PHE A 444 3.61 -13.50 26.48
C PHE A 444 5.08 -13.93 26.36
N ARG A 445 5.40 -14.61 25.27
CA ARG A 445 6.78 -14.90 24.88
C ARG A 445 7.54 -13.59 24.68
N LYS A 446 8.76 -13.56 25.19
CA LYS A 446 9.62 -12.39 25.08
C LYS A 446 10.36 -12.43 23.75
N PRO A 447 10.49 -11.29 23.06
CA PRO A 447 11.35 -11.21 21.89
C PRO A 447 12.80 -11.55 22.26
N THR A 448 13.54 -12.10 21.31
CA THR A 448 14.96 -12.34 21.47
C THR A 448 15.70 -11.01 21.62
N THR A 449 16.56 -10.91 22.63
CA THR A 449 17.51 -9.80 22.77
C THR A 449 18.87 -10.27 22.30
N ALA A 450 19.48 -9.56 21.34
CA ALA A 450 20.86 -9.83 20.95
C ALA A 450 21.81 -9.51 22.11
N ALA A 451 22.83 -10.35 22.31
CA ALA A 451 23.87 -10.08 23.29
C ALA A 451 24.71 -8.87 22.84
N PRO A 452 25.14 -7.98 23.76
CA PRO A 452 26.07 -6.91 23.43
C PRO A 452 27.34 -7.47 22.79
N THR A 453 27.73 -6.96 21.63
CA THR A 453 28.95 -7.39 20.91
C THR A 453 30.20 -6.67 21.41
N GLY A 454 30.03 -5.54 22.12
CA GLY A 454 31.12 -4.65 22.55
C GLY A 454 31.67 -3.74 21.45
N LYS A 455 31.08 -3.78 20.24
CA LYS A 455 31.43 -2.94 19.09
C LYS A 455 30.42 -1.81 18.88
N GLY A 456 30.78 -0.83 18.06
CA GLY A 456 29.90 0.24 17.63
C GLY A 456 28.76 -0.19 16.69
N PHE A 457 27.92 0.78 16.32
CA PHE A 457 26.72 0.60 15.52
C PHE A 457 26.90 1.07 14.06
N THR A 458 26.26 0.38 13.13
CA THR A 458 26.15 0.86 11.74
C THR A 458 25.25 2.09 11.67
N LEU A 459 25.23 2.79 10.52
CA LEU A 459 24.40 3.98 10.34
C LEU A 459 22.91 3.63 10.49
N ALA A 460 22.48 2.53 9.88
CA ALA A 460 21.10 2.06 10.00
C ALA A 460 20.72 1.72 11.45
N GLN A 461 21.63 1.07 12.19
CA GLN A 461 21.41 0.71 13.59
C GLN A 461 21.25 1.95 14.49
N LYS A 462 22.02 3.02 14.23
CA LYS A 462 21.87 4.31 14.94
C LYS A 462 20.56 5.02 14.60
N MET A 463 20.17 5.04 13.32
CA MET A 463 18.91 5.67 12.91
C MET A 463 17.71 4.98 13.56
N VAL A 464 17.68 3.64 13.56
CA VAL A 464 16.63 2.86 14.25
C VAL A 464 16.72 3.06 15.77
N GLY A 465 17.92 3.08 16.35
CA GLY A 465 18.15 3.38 17.76
C GLY A 465 17.53 4.69 18.18
N LYS A 466 17.83 5.78 17.47
CA LYS A 466 17.27 7.12 17.74
C LYS A 466 15.74 7.11 17.71
N ALA A 467 15.15 6.42 16.74
CA ALA A 467 13.70 6.30 16.63
C ALA A 467 13.05 5.48 17.78
N CYS A 468 13.85 4.68 18.49
CA CYS A 468 13.48 3.93 19.69
C CYS A 468 13.93 4.60 21.00
N GLY A 469 14.66 5.73 20.94
CA GLY A 469 15.20 6.42 22.12
C GLY A 469 16.44 5.76 22.75
N VAL A 470 17.24 5.04 21.97
CA VAL A 470 18.52 4.41 22.38
C VAL A 470 19.64 4.72 21.38
N ASP A 471 20.90 4.45 21.72
CA ASP A 471 22.05 4.79 20.85
C ASP A 471 22.10 3.96 19.56
N GLY A 472 21.59 2.73 19.58
CA GLY A 472 21.54 1.82 18.45
C GLY A 472 20.77 0.53 18.75
N VAL A 473 20.34 -0.17 17.71
CA VAL A 473 19.66 -1.48 17.83
C VAL A 473 20.48 -2.56 17.13
N LEU A 474 20.84 -3.63 17.86
CA LEU A 474 21.60 -4.74 17.29
C LEU A 474 20.72 -5.67 16.44
N PRO A 475 21.27 -6.32 15.40
CA PRO A 475 20.54 -7.29 14.59
C PRO A 475 19.91 -8.42 15.41
N GLY A 476 18.72 -8.86 15.01
CA GLY A 476 17.91 -9.86 15.72
C GLY A 476 17.13 -9.33 16.92
N THR A 477 17.34 -8.06 17.31
CA THR A 477 16.59 -7.42 18.40
C THR A 477 15.26 -6.88 17.89
N TYR A 478 14.16 -7.23 18.56
CA TYR A 478 12.86 -6.61 18.32
C TYR A 478 12.84 -5.18 18.83
N CYS A 479 12.28 -4.27 18.04
CA CYS A 479 12.09 -2.87 18.40
C CYS A 479 10.85 -2.27 17.72
N GLU A 480 10.42 -1.10 18.19
CA GLU A 480 9.25 -0.38 17.67
C GLU A 480 9.62 1.07 17.32
N PRO A 481 10.42 1.30 16.26
CA PRO A 481 10.83 2.65 15.89
C PRO A 481 9.64 3.56 15.61
N LYS A 482 9.77 4.83 16.03
CA LYS A 482 8.86 5.91 15.65
C LYS A 482 8.84 6.12 14.13
N MET A 483 7.65 6.11 13.54
CA MET A 483 7.40 6.40 12.13
C MET A 483 7.27 7.91 11.91
N THR A 484 8.31 8.52 11.36
CA THR A 484 8.33 9.96 11.05
C THR A 484 7.65 10.27 9.72
N THR A 485 7.76 9.38 8.74
CA THR A 485 7.15 9.55 7.42
C THR A 485 6.57 8.23 6.92
N VAL A 486 5.32 8.26 6.46
CA VAL A 486 4.60 7.12 5.88
C VAL A 486 4.10 7.45 4.48
N GLY A 487 4.48 6.64 3.49
CA GLY A 487 4.03 6.78 2.09
C GLY A 487 2.88 5.84 1.72
N SER A 488 1.93 6.31 0.92
CA SER A 488 0.83 5.54 0.34
C SER A 488 0.61 5.92 -1.14
N GLN A 489 0.29 4.92 -1.97
CA GLN A 489 0.01 5.08 -3.40
C GLN A 489 -1.35 4.48 -3.78
N ASP A 490 -1.84 4.71 -4.98
CA ASP A 490 -3.23 4.52 -5.39
C ASP A 490 -3.64 3.07 -5.74
N THR A 491 -2.70 2.13 -5.81
CA THR A 491 -3.00 0.70 -6.03
C THR A 491 -2.90 -0.15 -4.76
N THR A 492 -2.25 0.35 -3.71
CA THR A 492 -2.25 -0.21 -2.36
C THR A 492 -3.07 0.63 -1.38
N GLY A 493 -3.32 1.90 -1.71
CA GLY A 493 -4.07 2.86 -0.91
C GLY A 493 -5.50 2.39 -0.58
N PRO A 494 -6.28 1.85 -1.53
CA PRO A 494 -7.59 1.27 -1.22
C PRO A 494 -7.53 0.15 -0.18
N MET A 495 -6.54 -0.76 -0.25
CA MET A 495 -6.36 -1.79 0.78
C MET A 495 -5.92 -1.16 2.11
N THR A 496 -4.99 -0.21 2.08
CA THR A 496 -4.51 0.50 3.29
C THR A 496 -5.65 1.26 3.99
N ARG A 497 -6.56 1.86 3.22
CA ARG A 497 -7.81 2.46 3.73
C ARG A 497 -8.65 1.42 4.47
N ASP A 498 -8.83 0.24 3.88
CA ASP A 498 -9.66 -0.80 4.47
C ASP A 498 -9.01 -1.38 5.73
N GLU A 499 -7.69 -1.56 5.77
CA GLU A 499 -6.97 -1.94 6.99
C GLU A 499 -7.03 -0.82 8.07
N LEU A 500 -6.97 0.46 7.69
CA LEU A 500 -7.16 1.58 8.62
C LEU A 500 -8.58 1.63 9.20
N LYS A 501 -9.59 1.24 8.42
CA LYS A 501 -10.97 1.12 8.91
C LYS A 501 -11.09 0.01 9.94
N ASP A 502 -10.51 -1.16 9.66
CA ASP A 502 -10.51 -2.30 10.57
C ASP A 502 -9.75 -2.02 11.87
N LEU A 503 -8.66 -1.25 11.80
CA LEU A 503 -7.92 -0.75 12.97
C LEU A 503 -8.62 0.39 13.73
N ALA A 504 -9.84 0.74 13.35
CA ALA A 504 -10.61 1.85 13.93
C ALA A 504 -9.87 3.21 13.91
N CYS A 505 -9.01 3.44 12.93
CA CYS A 505 -8.19 4.64 12.84
C CYS A 505 -9.02 5.86 12.42
N LEU A 506 -9.18 6.83 13.32
CA LEU A 506 -9.84 8.12 13.07
C LEU A 506 -8.87 9.29 12.84
N GLY A 507 -7.59 9.11 13.15
CA GLY A 507 -6.52 10.09 12.94
C GLY A 507 -5.16 9.43 12.93
N PHE A 508 -4.19 10.01 12.23
CA PHE A 508 -2.83 9.48 12.18
C PHE A 508 -1.99 10.00 13.35
N SER A 509 -1.21 9.10 13.96
CA SER A 509 -0.21 9.45 14.98
C SER A 509 1.20 9.58 14.38
N SER A 510 1.44 8.99 13.20
CA SER A 510 2.65 9.26 12.42
C SER A 510 2.76 10.75 12.09
N ASP A 511 3.98 11.29 12.14
CA ASP A 511 4.20 12.74 11.96
C ASP A 511 3.85 13.21 10.54
N LEU A 512 4.01 12.38 9.52
CA LEU A 512 3.53 12.67 8.17
C LEU A 512 3.06 11.39 7.49
N VAL A 513 1.84 11.43 6.95
CA VAL A 513 1.30 10.39 6.06
C VAL A 513 0.97 11.03 4.72
N MET A 514 1.51 10.53 3.62
CA MET A 514 1.30 11.08 2.28
C MET A 514 0.64 10.05 1.34
N GLN A 515 -0.40 10.45 0.62
CA GLN A 515 -1.07 9.68 -0.43
C GLN A 515 -0.80 10.27 -1.81
N SER A 516 -0.44 9.42 -2.78
CA SER A 516 -0.26 9.79 -4.20
C SER A 516 -1.28 9.12 -5.13
N PHE A 517 -1.37 9.60 -6.37
CA PHE A 517 -2.21 9.03 -7.44
C PHE A 517 -1.40 8.89 -8.73
N CYS A 518 -0.44 7.96 -8.71
CA CYS A 518 0.60 7.86 -9.74
C CYS A 518 0.52 6.61 -10.61
N HIS A 519 -0.11 5.54 -10.12
CA HIS A 519 -0.19 4.27 -10.82
C HIS A 519 -1.44 4.14 -11.70
N THR A 520 -2.49 4.91 -11.40
CA THR A 520 -3.81 4.81 -12.03
C THR A 520 -4.28 6.08 -12.74
N ALA A 521 -3.50 7.17 -12.70
CA ALA A 521 -3.94 8.46 -13.24
C ALA A 521 -3.99 8.54 -14.77
N ALA A 522 -3.18 7.76 -15.49
CA ALA A 522 -3.03 7.91 -16.93
C ALA A 522 -4.25 7.40 -17.73
N TYR A 523 -4.79 6.24 -17.35
CA TYR A 523 -5.92 5.61 -18.04
C TYR A 523 -6.93 5.04 -17.04
N PRO A 524 -7.57 5.91 -16.22
CA PRO A 524 -8.36 5.46 -15.08
C PRO A 524 -9.59 4.66 -15.52
N LYS A 525 -9.78 3.48 -14.92
CA LYS A 525 -11.05 2.74 -14.97
C LYS A 525 -12.09 3.44 -14.10
N PRO A 526 -13.41 3.16 -14.26
CA PRO A 526 -14.44 3.77 -13.41
C PRO A 526 -14.18 3.61 -11.90
N VAL A 527 -13.64 2.47 -11.46
CA VAL A 527 -13.25 2.23 -10.06
C VAL A 527 -12.03 3.04 -9.61
N ASP A 528 -11.11 3.34 -10.51
CA ASP A 528 -9.97 4.21 -10.23
C ASP A 528 -10.46 5.64 -10.04
N VAL A 529 -11.42 6.10 -10.86
CA VAL A 529 -12.08 7.40 -10.69
C VAL A 529 -12.78 7.51 -9.33
N THR A 530 -13.50 6.48 -8.89
CA THR A 530 -14.06 6.43 -7.53
C THR A 530 -12.98 6.55 -6.46
N THR A 531 -11.84 5.88 -6.66
CA THR A 531 -10.68 5.97 -5.75
C THR A 531 -10.13 7.40 -5.71
N HIS A 532 -9.99 8.06 -6.87
CA HIS A 532 -9.52 9.45 -6.99
C HIS A 532 -10.43 10.45 -6.28
N HIS A 533 -11.73 10.15 -6.17
CA HIS A 533 -12.70 11.02 -5.50
C HIS A 533 -12.84 10.74 -4.00
N THR A 534 -12.60 9.51 -3.54
CA THR A 534 -12.90 9.11 -2.14
C THR A 534 -11.66 9.00 -1.27
N LEU A 535 -10.53 8.56 -1.81
CA LEU A 535 -9.30 8.35 -1.05
C LEU A 535 -8.65 9.66 -0.53
N PRO A 536 -8.66 10.79 -1.27
CA PRO A 536 -8.10 12.04 -0.75
C PRO A 536 -8.76 12.51 0.56
N ASP A 537 -10.09 12.49 0.61
CA ASP A 537 -10.83 12.92 1.80
C ASP A 537 -10.59 11.97 2.97
N PHE A 538 -10.54 10.67 2.71
CA PHE A 538 -10.24 9.68 3.74
C PHE A 538 -8.89 9.94 4.43
N ILE A 539 -7.87 10.29 3.66
CA ILE A 539 -6.51 10.60 4.14
C ILE A 539 -6.46 11.97 4.83
N ARG A 540 -7.04 13.01 4.22
CA ARG A 540 -7.01 14.38 4.78
C ARG A 540 -7.76 14.49 6.11
N ASN A 541 -8.91 13.82 6.22
CA ASN A 541 -9.70 13.83 7.46
C ASN A 541 -8.97 13.16 8.64
N ARG A 542 -7.85 12.47 8.39
CA ARG A 542 -6.97 11.86 9.38
C ARG A 542 -5.67 12.63 9.61
N GLY A 543 -5.54 13.83 9.03
CA GLY A 543 -4.34 14.68 9.12
C GLY A 543 -3.26 14.37 8.08
N GLY A 544 -3.56 13.55 7.07
CA GLY A 544 -2.63 13.20 6.00
C GLY A 544 -2.57 14.22 4.86
N VAL A 545 -1.47 14.16 4.09
CA VAL A 545 -1.27 14.94 2.87
C VAL A 545 -1.72 14.10 1.66
N SER A 546 -2.61 14.63 0.84
CA SER A 546 -3.03 13.99 -0.40
C SER A 546 -2.55 14.79 -1.60
N LEU A 547 -1.85 14.14 -2.51
CA LEU A 547 -1.58 14.63 -3.85
C LEU A 547 -2.82 14.45 -4.74
N LYS A 548 -2.72 14.87 -6.00
CA LYS A 548 -3.79 14.82 -7.01
C LYS A 548 -3.37 13.92 -8.19
N PRO A 549 -4.32 13.27 -8.89
CA PRO A 549 -4.02 12.59 -10.16
C PRO A 549 -3.30 13.52 -11.13
N GLY A 550 -2.17 13.06 -11.70
CA GLY A 550 -1.33 13.84 -12.60
C GLY A 550 -0.21 14.65 -11.94
N ASP A 551 -0.10 14.66 -10.61
CA ASP A 551 1.06 15.26 -9.93
C ASP A 551 2.35 14.46 -10.14
N GLY A 552 2.23 13.14 -10.28
CA GLY A 552 3.33 12.24 -10.58
C GLY A 552 3.67 11.25 -9.47
N VAL A 553 4.80 10.58 -9.64
CA VAL A 553 5.29 9.41 -8.91
C VAL A 553 5.44 9.69 -7.42
N ILE A 554 4.93 8.78 -6.58
CA ILE A 554 4.96 8.86 -5.11
C ILE A 554 6.31 9.32 -4.55
N HIS A 555 7.41 8.65 -4.93
CA HIS A 555 8.71 8.83 -4.27
C HIS A 555 9.35 10.16 -4.61
N SER A 556 9.13 10.68 -5.82
CA SER A 556 9.61 12.01 -6.24
C SER A 556 8.99 13.16 -5.44
N TRP A 557 7.83 12.92 -4.83
CA TRP A 557 7.17 13.84 -3.89
C TRP A 557 7.50 13.50 -2.44
N LEU A 558 7.39 12.24 -2.04
CA LEU A 558 7.62 11.78 -0.67
C LEU A 558 9.05 12.11 -0.20
N ASN A 559 10.04 11.90 -1.06
CA ASN A 559 11.45 12.18 -0.75
C ASN A 559 11.68 13.66 -0.41
N ARG A 560 10.89 14.55 -1.03
CA ARG A 560 10.89 16.00 -0.73
C ARG A 560 10.17 16.37 0.56
N MET A 561 9.65 15.39 1.32
CA MET A 561 9.00 15.58 2.62
C MET A 561 9.76 14.92 3.77
N LEU A 562 10.93 14.34 3.50
CA LEU A 562 11.72 13.60 4.50
C LEU A 562 12.47 14.53 5.46
N LEU A 563 12.83 13.98 6.60
CA LEU A 563 13.77 14.58 7.55
C LEU A 563 15.00 13.65 7.66
N PRO A 564 16.23 14.20 7.64
CA PRO A 564 17.44 13.38 7.77
C PRO A 564 17.47 12.57 9.07
N ASP A 565 18.10 11.40 9.02
CA ASP A 565 18.28 10.47 10.15
C ASP A 565 16.99 10.01 10.85
N THR A 566 15.85 10.05 10.14
CA THR A 566 14.57 9.57 10.65
C THR A 566 14.13 8.28 9.97
N VAL A 567 13.28 7.53 10.66
CA VAL A 567 12.75 6.24 10.19
C VAL A 567 11.34 6.42 9.63
N GLY A 568 11.01 5.66 8.58
CA GLY A 568 9.64 5.58 8.07
C GLY A 568 9.31 4.28 7.34
N THR A 569 8.15 4.27 6.69
CA THR A 569 7.65 3.12 5.92
C THR A 569 6.77 3.59 4.76
N GLY A 570 6.30 2.67 3.94
CA GLY A 570 5.29 2.96 2.94
C GLY A 570 4.70 1.73 2.29
N GLY A 571 3.47 1.90 1.80
CA GLY A 571 2.69 0.89 1.06
C GLY A 571 3.20 0.66 -0.36
N ASP A 572 4.51 0.73 -0.57
CA ASP A 572 5.20 0.54 -1.83
C ASP A 572 6.62 0.04 -1.59
N SER A 573 7.02 -1.03 -2.27
CA SER A 573 8.33 -1.68 -2.09
C SER A 573 9.53 -0.79 -2.43
N HIS A 574 9.32 0.31 -3.16
CA HIS A 574 10.35 1.28 -3.53
C HIS A 574 10.35 2.50 -2.60
N THR A 575 9.64 2.43 -1.47
CA THR A 575 9.78 3.42 -0.39
C THR A 575 11.16 3.24 0.25
N ARG A 576 12.19 3.84 -0.36
CA ARG A 576 13.61 3.69 -0.02
C ARG A 576 14.23 5.06 0.18
N PHE A 577 14.11 5.62 1.38
CA PHE A 577 14.47 7.00 1.64
C PHE A 577 15.94 7.29 1.30
N PRO A 578 16.23 8.35 0.50
CA PRO A 578 17.61 8.77 0.22
C PRO A 578 18.25 9.52 1.40
N ILE A 579 17.44 9.99 2.36
CA ILE A 579 17.88 10.60 3.62
C ILE A 579 17.08 10.00 4.78
N GLY A 580 17.77 9.44 5.78
CA GLY A 580 17.16 8.56 6.78
C GLY A 580 17.09 7.10 6.30
N ILE A 581 16.12 6.34 6.81
CA ILE A 581 15.90 4.94 6.43
C ILE A 581 14.41 4.61 6.41
N SER A 582 14.01 3.71 5.50
CA SER A 582 12.65 3.19 5.45
C SER A 582 12.60 1.68 5.25
N PHE A 583 11.60 1.06 5.88
CA PHE A 583 11.28 -0.35 5.72
C PHE A 583 9.88 -0.48 5.10
N PRO A 584 9.77 -0.72 3.78
CA PRO A 584 8.49 -0.93 3.11
C PRO A 584 7.71 -2.08 3.69
N ALA A 585 6.38 -1.99 3.61
CA ALA A 585 5.52 -3.02 4.14
C ALA A 585 4.22 -3.18 3.35
N GLY A 586 3.50 -4.27 3.64
CA GLY A 586 2.14 -4.47 3.18
C GLY A 586 1.15 -3.50 3.85
N SER A 587 -0.02 -3.34 3.25
CA SER A 587 -1.05 -2.37 3.68
C SER A 587 -1.46 -2.46 5.17
N GLY A 588 -1.41 -3.64 5.78
CA GLY A 588 -1.76 -3.82 7.20
C GLY A 588 -0.77 -3.13 8.13
N LEU A 589 0.53 -3.39 7.93
CA LEU A 589 1.58 -2.76 8.74
C LEU A 589 1.72 -1.26 8.46
N VAL A 590 1.48 -0.83 7.22
CA VAL A 590 1.44 0.59 6.87
C VAL A 590 0.28 1.31 7.54
N ALA A 591 -0.90 0.68 7.59
CA ALA A 591 -2.05 1.19 8.32
C ALA A 591 -1.74 1.30 9.83
N PHE A 592 -1.12 0.27 10.41
CA PHE A 592 -0.67 0.29 11.80
C PHE A 592 0.32 1.43 12.07
N GLY A 593 1.39 1.53 11.28
CA GLY A 593 2.39 2.59 11.43
C GLY A 593 1.80 3.99 11.30
N ALA A 594 0.89 4.21 10.35
CA ALA A 594 0.18 5.47 10.21
C ALA A 594 -0.70 5.79 11.44
N ALA A 595 -1.44 4.80 11.94
CA ALA A 595 -2.39 4.97 13.05
C ALA A 595 -1.70 5.16 14.41
N THR A 596 -0.67 4.37 14.72
CA THR A 596 -0.02 4.35 16.03
C THR A 596 1.26 5.20 16.09
N GLY A 597 1.84 5.53 14.94
CA GLY A 597 3.10 6.29 14.87
C GLY A 597 4.35 5.45 15.16
N VAL A 598 4.23 4.13 15.29
CA VAL A 598 5.33 3.18 15.50
C VAL A 598 5.17 1.95 14.63
N MET A 599 6.24 1.21 14.36
CA MET A 599 6.18 -0.01 13.54
C MET A 599 7.02 -1.13 14.18
N PRO A 600 6.48 -2.34 14.38
CA PRO A 600 7.28 -3.48 14.81
C PRO A 600 8.37 -3.82 13.78
N LEU A 601 9.58 -4.05 14.28
CA LEU A 601 10.75 -4.39 13.48
C LEU A 601 11.65 -5.36 14.26
N ASP A 602 11.86 -6.55 13.71
CA ASP A 602 13.04 -7.35 14.06
C ASP A 602 14.22 -6.78 13.29
N MET A 603 15.17 -6.17 14.01
CA MET A 603 16.27 -5.44 13.38
C MET A 603 17.08 -6.37 12.46
N PRO A 604 17.16 -6.10 11.14
CA PRO A 604 17.91 -6.94 10.24
C PRO A 604 19.44 -6.75 10.38
N GLU A 605 20.20 -7.74 9.92
CA GLU A 605 21.64 -7.60 9.70
C GLU A 605 21.92 -6.65 8.53
N SER A 606 23.13 -6.08 8.47
CA SER A 606 23.54 -5.14 7.40
C SER A 606 24.59 -5.73 6.45
N VAL A 607 24.55 -5.31 5.19
CA VAL A 607 25.58 -5.53 4.16
C VAL A 607 26.11 -4.17 3.73
N LEU A 608 27.43 -3.98 3.77
CA LEU A 608 28.08 -2.75 3.33
C LEU A 608 28.49 -2.89 1.86
N VAL A 609 28.12 -1.91 1.04
CA VAL A 609 28.68 -1.70 -0.30
C VAL A 609 29.46 -0.40 -0.28
N ARG A 610 30.75 -0.47 -0.62
CA ARG A 610 31.63 0.70 -0.62
C ARG A 610 32.19 0.94 -2.01
N PHE A 611 31.94 2.13 -2.55
CA PHE A 611 32.54 2.57 -3.80
C PHE A 611 33.86 3.29 -3.54
N SER A 612 34.82 3.14 -4.45
CA SER A 612 36.11 3.85 -4.43
C SER A 612 36.59 4.13 -5.85
N GLY A 613 37.54 5.06 -6.03
CA GLY A 613 38.05 5.41 -7.37
C GLY A 613 37.25 6.52 -8.05
N THR A 614 37.35 6.61 -9.38
CA THR A 614 36.70 7.66 -10.18
C THR A 614 35.76 7.07 -11.23
N MET A 615 34.57 7.67 -11.39
CA MET A 615 33.63 7.27 -12.43
C MET A 615 34.26 7.47 -13.83
N GLN A 616 34.25 6.41 -14.65
CA GLN A 616 34.85 6.44 -15.98
C GLN A 616 33.97 7.18 -17.00
N PRO A 617 34.55 7.72 -18.10
CA PRO A 617 33.78 8.44 -19.12
C PRO A 617 32.60 7.62 -19.65
N GLY A 618 31.42 8.25 -19.72
CA GLY A 618 30.19 7.62 -20.18
C GLY A 618 29.54 6.66 -19.19
N ILE A 619 30.15 6.36 -18.04
CA ILE A 619 29.48 5.61 -16.97
C ILE A 619 28.53 6.53 -16.23
N THR A 620 27.33 6.03 -15.95
CA THR A 620 26.28 6.75 -15.23
C THR A 620 26.09 6.19 -13.83
N LEU A 621 25.37 6.92 -12.98
CA LEU A 621 25.00 6.39 -11.66
C LEU A 621 24.15 5.11 -11.75
N ARG A 622 23.33 4.98 -12.80
CA ARG A 622 22.52 3.79 -13.03
C ARG A 622 23.38 2.56 -13.35
N ASP A 623 24.56 2.73 -13.93
CA ASP A 623 25.51 1.64 -14.12
C ASP A 623 26.12 1.20 -12.79
N LEU A 624 26.38 2.13 -11.86
CA LEU A 624 26.82 1.80 -10.49
C LEU A 624 25.74 1.03 -9.71
N VAL A 625 24.46 1.36 -9.92
CA VAL A 625 23.34 0.58 -9.37
C VAL A 625 23.43 -0.88 -9.84
N HIS A 626 23.65 -1.12 -11.13
CA HIS A 626 23.77 -2.47 -11.68
C HIS A 626 25.14 -3.13 -11.39
N ALA A 627 26.17 -2.35 -11.05
CA ALA A 627 27.46 -2.87 -10.61
C ALA A 627 27.37 -3.64 -9.28
N ILE A 628 26.40 -3.31 -8.42
CA ILE A 628 26.16 -4.02 -7.15
C ILE A 628 25.82 -5.50 -7.39
N PRO A 629 24.75 -5.87 -8.14
CA PRO A 629 24.49 -7.26 -8.47
C PRO A 629 25.63 -7.90 -9.28
N TYR A 630 26.23 -7.16 -10.22
CA TYR A 630 27.34 -7.67 -11.03
C TYR A 630 28.54 -8.12 -10.18
N GLN A 631 28.99 -7.26 -9.26
CA GLN A 631 30.10 -7.57 -8.36
C GLN A 631 29.72 -8.70 -7.37
N ALA A 632 28.50 -8.68 -6.82
CA ALA A 632 28.04 -9.73 -5.92
C ALA A 632 27.97 -11.11 -6.61
N ILE A 633 27.63 -11.17 -7.90
CA ILE A 633 27.68 -12.40 -8.71
C ILE A 633 29.13 -12.84 -8.91
N LYS A 634 30.01 -11.91 -9.30
CA LYS A 634 31.44 -12.17 -9.51
C LYS A 634 32.12 -12.73 -8.27
N GLU A 635 31.73 -12.28 -7.08
CA GLU A 635 32.23 -12.75 -5.78
C GLU A 635 31.50 -13.98 -5.22
N GLY A 636 30.41 -14.43 -5.87
CA GLY A 636 29.63 -15.60 -5.45
C GLY A 636 28.66 -15.36 -4.29
N HIS A 637 28.38 -14.09 -3.97
CA HIS A 637 27.42 -13.65 -2.97
C HIS A 637 25.97 -13.58 -3.49
N LEU A 638 25.79 -13.56 -4.81
CA LEU A 638 24.50 -13.57 -5.49
C LEU A 638 24.51 -14.59 -6.65
N THR A 639 23.39 -15.28 -6.87
CA THR A 639 23.18 -16.16 -8.03
C THR A 639 21.91 -15.80 -8.78
N VAL A 640 21.93 -15.97 -10.10
CA VAL A 640 20.76 -15.77 -10.99
C VAL A 640 19.80 -16.97 -10.93
N GLU A 641 20.34 -18.20 -10.80
CA GLU A 641 19.55 -19.43 -10.68
C GLU A 641 18.53 -19.34 -9.53
N LYS A 642 17.30 -19.79 -9.77
CA LYS A 642 16.19 -19.66 -8.83
C LYS A 642 16.19 -20.76 -7.78
N ALA A 643 16.51 -21.99 -8.19
CA ALA A 643 16.66 -23.11 -7.27
C ALA A 643 17.93 -22.93 -6.42
N GLY A 644 17.81 -22.99 -5.09
CA GLY A 644 18.94 -22.80 -4.18
C GLY A 644 19.58 -21.40 -4.25
N LYS A 645 18.80 -20.38 -4.63
CA LYS A 645 19.28 -19.01 -4.87
C LYS A 645 20.08 -18.46 -3.69
N LYS A 646 21.33 -18.05 -3.94
CA LYS A 646 22.12 -17.26 -3.00
C LYS A 646 21.84 -15.78 -3.24
N ASN A 647 21.52 -15.06 -2.17
CA ASN A 647 21.39 -13.60 -2.23
C ASN A 647 21.77 -13.02 -0.87
N ILE A 648 22.99 -12.49 -0.77
CA ILE A 648 23.50 -11.88 0.46
C ILE A 648 22.63 -10.74 0.97
N PHE A 649 21.95 -10.01 0.08
CA PHE A 649 21.14 -8.84 0.43
C PHE A 649 19.74 -9.20 0.96
N SER A 650 19.27 -10.41 0.70
CA SER A 650 17.89 -10.83 1.00
C SER A 650 17.61 -10.74 2.50
N GLY A 651 16.66 -9.89 2.90
CA GLY A 651 16.29 -9.72 4.31
C GLY A 651 17.26 -8.92 5.15
N ARG A 652 18.24 -8.27 4.53
CA ARG A 652 19.22 -7.42 5.21
C ARG A 652 19.02 -5.95 4.87
N ILE A 653 19.69 -5.07 5.61
CA ILE A 653 19.80 -3.66 5.25
C ILE A 653 21.00 -3.50 4.30
N LEU A 654 20.79 -2.84 3.16
CA LEU A 654 21.88 -2.43 2.28
C LEU A 654 22.39 -1.06 2.73
N GLU A 655 23.66 -0.97 3.13
CA GLU A 655 24.29 0.30 3.50
C GLU A 655 25.34 0.67 2.45
N ILE A 656 25.35 1.92 1.98
CA ILE A 656 26.17 2.37 0.86
C ILE A 656 27.08 3.54 1.27
N GLU A 657 28.37 3.46 0.94
CA GLU A 657 29.40 4.48 1.21
C GLU A 657 30.27 4.77 -0.02
N GLY A 658 31.03 5.89 0.01
CA GLY A 658 32.01 6.25 -1.02
C GLY A 658 31.49 7.17 -2.14
N LEU A 659 30.25 7.64 -2.02
CA LEU A 659 29.57 8.54 -2.96
C LEU A 659 28.86 9.68 -2.21
N GLU A 660 29.47 10.19 -1.14
CA GLU A 660 28.84 11.11 -0.19
C GLU A 660 28.41 12.45 -0.81
N HIS A 661 29.00 12.81 -1.94
CA HIS A 661 28.79 14.06 -2.67
C HIS A 661 27.53 14.07 -3.58
N LEU A 662 26.84 12.94 -3.73
CA LEU A 662 25.65 12.83 -4.61
C LEU A 662 24.51 13.75 -4.14
N LYS A 663 23.73 14.27 -5.09
CA LYS A 663 22.44 14.92 -4.79
C LYS A 663 21.44 13.91 -4.23
N CYS A 664 20.46 14.37 -3.46
CA CYS A 664 19.48 13.47 -2.85
C CYS A 664 18.67 12.67 -3.88
N GLU A 665 18.32 13.26 -5.03
CA GLU A 665 17.64 12.53 -6.11
C GLU A 665 18.54 11.49 -6.80
N GLN A 666 19.86 11.71 -6.82
CA GLN A 666 20.83 10.74 -7.32
C GLN A 666 21.00 9.60 -6.32
N ALA A 667 21.18 9.92 -5.04
CA ALA A 667 21.24 8.95 -3.96
C ALA A 667 20.02 8.02 -3.95
N PHE A 668 18.86 8.55 -4.36
CA PHE A 668 17.65 7.76 -4.52
C PHE A 668 17.76 6.69 -5.61
N GLU A 669 18.53 6.86 -6.68
CA GLU A 669 18.72 5.79 -7.70
C GLU A 669 19.35 4.53 -7.09
N LEU A 670 20.28 4.71 -6.13
CA LEU A 670 20.91 3.62 -5.39
C LEU A 670 19.97 3.04 -4.32
N SER A 671 19.31 3.89 -3.54
CA SER A 671 18.43 3.40 -2.47
C SER A 671 17.18 2.72 -3.05
N ASP A 672 16.58 3.24 -4.12
CA ASP A 672 15.39 2.70 -4.80
C ASP A 672 15.62 1.24 -5.25
N ALA A 673 16.73 0.99 -5.95
CA ALA A 673 17.08 -0.32 -6.48
C ALA A 673 17.44 -1.38 -5.41
N SER A 674 17.59 -0.98 -4.14
CA SER A 674 17.74 -1.94 -3.03
C SER A 674 16.53 -2.88 -2.90
N ALA A 675 15.36 -2.45 -3.38
CA ALA A 675 14.16 -3.29 -3.43
C ALA A 675 14.38 -4.55 -4.27
N GLU A 676 15.05 -4.44 -5.42
CA GLU A 676 15.34 -5.56 -6.32
C GLU A 676 16.42 -6.49 -5.76
N ARG A 677 17.24 -6.03 -4.81
CA ARG A 677 18.15 -6.88 -4.03
C ARG A 677 17.40 -7.72 -2.97
N SER A 678 16.09 -7.52 -2.82
CA SER A 678 15.30 -8.06 -1.70
C SER A 678 15.77 -7.57 -0.33
N ALA A 679 16.40 -6.39 -0.28
CA ALA A 679 16.78 -5.76 0.98
C ALA A 679 15.54 -5.29 1.76
N ALA A 680 15.61 -5.43 3.08
CA ALA A 680 14.57 -4.98 3.99
C ALA A 680 14.51 -3.44 4.04
N GLY A 681 15.67 -2.79 4.03
CA GLY A 681 15.84 -1.34 4.01
C GLY A 681 17.14 -0.95 3.31
N CYS A 682 17.35 0.34 3.11
CA CYS A 682 18.59 0.87 2.56
C CYS A 682 18.95 2.20 3.24
N THR A 683 20.23 2.44 3.43
CA THR A 683 20.76 3.75 3.79
C THR A 683 22.00 4.05 2.94
N ILE A 684 22.23 5.33 2.67
CA ILE A 684 23.39 5.83 1.95
C ILE A 684 24.00 6.96 2.75
N LYS A 685 25.31 6.89 2.96
CA LYS A 685 26.06 7.96 3.60
C LYS A 685 26.18 9.13 2.63
N LEU A 686 25.71 10.31 3.05
CA LEU A 686 25.76 11.56 2.28
C LEU A 686 26.36 12.69 3.12
N ASP A 687 26.99 13.63 2.44
CA ASP A 687 27.44 14.88 3.03
C ASP A 687 26.28 15.82 3.35
N LYS A 688 26.52 16.77 4.25
CA LYS A 688 25.50 17.75 4.67
C LYS A 688 25.06 18.69 3.56
N GLU A 689 25.97 19.04 2.63
CA GLU A 689 25.71 20.09 1.63
C GLU A 689 24.63 19.70 0.61
N PRO A 690 24.64 18.49 0.00
CA PRO A 690 23.53 18.05 -0.84
C PRO A 690 22.17 18.04 -0.12
N ILE A 691 22.16 17.65 1.16
CA ILE A 691 20.93 17.59 1.95
C ILE A 691 20.41 18.99 2.27
N LYS A 692 21.28 19.95 2.61
CA LYS A 692 20.90 21.36 2.82
C LYS A 692 20.29 21.99 1.57
N GLU A 693 20.90 21.77 0.41
CA GLU A 693 20.37 22.23 -0.87
C GLU A 693 18.95 21.67 -1.09
N TYR A 694 18.81 20.35 -0.93
CA TYR A 694 17.53 19.68 -1.13
C TYR A 694 16.45 20.17 -0.17
N ILE A 695 16.74 20.28 1.14
CA ILE A 695 15.78 20.74 2.14
C ILE A 695 15.39 22.21 1.91
N THR A 696 16.34 23.06 1.49
CA THR A 696 16.05 24.46 1.14
C THR A 696 15.05 24.56 -0.01
N SER A 697 15.26 23.77 -1.07
CA SER A 697 14.32 23.62 -2.19
C SER A 697 12.95 23.09 -1.72
N ASN A 698 12.96 22.05 -0.88
CA ASN A 698 11.75 21.38 -0.41
C ASN A 698 10.86 22.28 0.45
N ILE A 699 11.42 23.14 1.31
CA ILE A 699 10.64 24.11 2.09
C ILE A 699 9.81 25.02 1.18
N VAL A 700 10.41 25.51 0.09
CA VAL A 700 9.70 26.35 -0.90
C VAL A 700 8.61 25.55 -1.61
N MET A 701 8.89 24.29 -1.99
CA MET A 701 7.89 23.40 -2.58
C MET A 701 6.70 23.18 -1.63
N LEU A 702 6.93 22.88 -0.35
CA LEU A 702 5.86 22.63 0.61
C LEU A 702 5.02 23.87 0.89
N LYS A 703 5.63 25.06 0.93
CA LYS A 703 4.88 26.33 0.99
C LYS A 703 4.05 26.54 -0.27
N TRP A 704 4.62 26.30 -1.44
CA TRP A 704 3.86 26.33 -2.69
C TRP A 704 2.67 25.34 -2.66
N MET A 705 2.85 24.12 -2.15
CA MET A 705 1.75 23.17 -1.97
C MET A 705 0.62 23.72 -1.10
N ILE A 706 0.95 24.41 0.01
CA ILE A 706 -0.05 25.07 0.86
C ILE A 706 -0.82 26.13 0.04
N SER A 707 -0.11 26.94 -0.76
CA SER A 707 -0.75 27.97 -1.60
C SER A 707 -1.68 27.38 -2.68
N GLU A 708 -1.37 26.17 -3.16
CA GLU A 708 -2.14 25.42 -4.16
C GLU A 708 -3.26 24.54 -3.54
N GLY A 709 -3.51 24.68 -2.24
CA GLY A 709 -4.59 24.00 -1.52
C GLY A 709 -4.37 22.49 -1.37
N TYR A 710 -3.13 22.04 -1.20
CA TYR A 710 -2.81 20.63 -0.98
C TYR A 710 -3.01 20.18 0.46
N GLY A 711 -3.49 18.94 0.60
CA GLY A 711 -3.40 18.14 1.83
C GLY A 711 -3.98 18.78 3.09
N ASP A 712 -3.55 18.26 4.25
CA ASP A 712 -3.71 18.91 5.54
C ASP A 712 -2.62 19.97 5.73
N ARG A 713 -3.04 21.23 5.87
CA ARG A 713 -2.13 22.38 6.00
C ARG A 713 -1.25 22.29 7.24
N ARG A 714 -1.78 21.83 8.38
CA ARG A 714 -1.04 21.78 9.65
C ARG A 714 0.10 20.79 9.59
N THR A 715 -0.12 19.64 8.96
CA THR A 715 0.94 18.64 8.73
C THR A 715 2.05 19.20 7.83
N LEU A 716 1.71 19.93 6.76
CA LEU A 716 2.71 20.58 5.91
C LEU A 716 3.50 21.67 6.67
N GLU A 717 2.83 22.52 7.44
CA GLU A 717 3.46 23.55 8.27
C GLU A 717 4.41 22.96 9.32
N ARG A 718 4.00 21.90 10.03
CA ARG A 718 4.85 21.17 10.99
C ARG A 718 6.08 20.57 10.32
N ARG A 719 5.93 20.02 9.11
CA ARG A 719 7.06 19.47 8.36
C ARG A 719 8.04 20.56 7.91
N ILE A 720 7.53 21.70 7.42
CA ILE A 720 8.35 22.87 7.05
C ILE A 720 9.15 23.37 8.27
N ALA A 721 8.50 23.50 9.42
CA ALA A 721 9.17 23.91 10.66
C ALA A 721 10.26 22.93 11.08
N SER A 722 9.98 21.63 11.01
CA SER A 722 10.97 20.59 11.35
C SER A 722 12.18 20.61 10.40
N MET A 723 11.95 20.84 9.11
CA MET A 723 13.01 21.04 8.12
C MET A 723 13.86 22.28 8.44
N GLN A 724 13.22 23.39 8.82
CA GLN A 724 13.94 24.60 9.22
C GLN A 724 14.77 24.37 10.49
N VAL A 725 14.25 23.64 11.48
CA VAL A 725 15.00 23.28 12.69
C VAL A 725 16.25 22.47 12.36
N TRP A 726 16.19 21.57 11.36
CA TRP A 726 17.38 20.85 10.90
C TRP A 726 18.34 21.78 10.14
N LEU A 727 17.86 22.70 9.29
CA LEU A 727 18.73 23.67 8.60
C LEU A 727 19.46 24.62 9.55
N ASP A 728 18.81 25.01 10.66
CA ASP A 728 19.41 25.88 11.68
C ASP A 728 20.60 25.20 12.38
N GLU A 729 20.59 23.86 12.51
CA GLU A 729 21.66 23.05 13.10
C GLU A 729 21.75 21.68 12.37
N PRO A 730 22.49 21.64 11.25
CA PRO A 730 22.54 20.48 10.35
C PRO A 730 23.49 19.42 10.91
N GLU A 731 22.92 18.50 11.68
CA GLU A 731 23.60 17.33 12.23
C GLU A 731 23.21 16.08 11.45
N LEU A 732 24.19 15.19 11.26
CA LEU A 732 24.03 13.89 10.64
C LEU A 732 24.73 12.84 11.48
N MET A 733 24.12 11.66 11.57
CA MET A 733 24.73 10.47 12.14
C MET A 733 25.78 9.88 11.19
N GLU A 734 26.76 9.20 11.77
CA GLU A 734 27.74 8.40 11.05
C GLU A 734 27.84 7.01 11.68
N ALA A 735 28.07 5.98 10.87
CA ALA A 735 28.41 4.65 11.36
C ALA A 735 29.68 4.71 12.24
N ASP A 736 29.71 3.90 13.30
CA ASP A 736 30.93 3.74 14.08
C ASP A 736 32.01 3.00 13.26
N LYS A 737 33.28 3.34 13.52
CA LYS A 737 34.42 2.81 12.74
C LYS A 737 34.60 1.30 12.86
N ASP A 738 34.12 0.73 13.96
CA ASP A 738 34.21 -0.70 14.30
C ASP A 738 32.85 -1.42 14.17
N ALA A 739 31.88 -0.81 13.48
CA ALA A 739 30.58 -1.42 13.24
C ALA A 739 30.67 -2.74 12.45
N ASP A 740 29.85 -3.71 12.84
CA ASP A 740 29.84 -5.03 12.21
C ASP A 740 28.85 -5.13 11.06
N TYR A 741 29.35 -5.66 9.94
CA TYR A 741 28.57 -6.00 8.76
C TYR A 741 28.68 -7.48 8.48
N SER A 742 27.59 -8.06 7.98
CA SER A 742 27.57 -9.47 7.60
C SER A 742 28.38 -9.78 6.34
N CYS A 743 28.53 -8.79 5.47
CA CYS A 743 29.37 -8.82 4.29
C CYS A 743 29.76 -7.38 3.92
N VAL A 744 30.96 -7.21 3.37
CA VAL A 744 31.45 -5.95 2.79
C VAL A 744 31.81 -6.23 1.34
N ILE A 745 31.23 -5.48 0.42
CA ILE A 745 31.49 -5.57 -1.03
C ILE A 745 32.13 -4.25 -1.46
N ASP A 746 33.41 -4.31 -1.85
CA ASP A 746 34.14 -3.15 -2.35
C ASP A 746 34.04 -3.09 -3.88
N ILE A 747 33.61 -1.96 -4.43
CA ILE A 747 33.46 -1.71 -5.86
C ILE A 747 34.40 -0.59 -6.28
N ASN A 748 35.41 -0.93 -7.09
CA ASN A 748 36.33 0.05 -7.67
C ASN A 748 35.76 0.64 -8.96
N LEU A 749 35.41 1.91 -8.94
CA LEU A 749 34.86 2.65 -10.08
C LEU A 749 35.82 2.70 -11.28
N ASP A 750 37.13 2.61 -11.06
CA ASP A 750 38.13 2.59 -12.13
C ASP A 750 38.08 1.29 -12.98
N GLU A 751 37.42 0.26 -12.47
CA GLU A 751 37.24 -1.04 -13.16
C GLU A 751 35.96 -1.08 -14.01
N ILE A 752 35.02 -0.16 -13.81
CA ILE A 752 33.76 -0.09 -14.57
C ILE A 752 34.00 0.74 -15.82
N LYS A 753 34.24 0.07 -16.96
CA LYS A 753 34.69 0.72 -18.21
C LYS A 753 33.65 0.73 -19.33
N GLU A 754 32.53 0.06 -19.12
CA GLU A 754 31.40 0.05 -20.05
C GLU A 754 30.08 -0.02 -19.25
N PRO A 755 28.95 0.38 -19.85
CA PRO A 755 27.65 0.32 -19.19
C PRO A 755 27.27 -1.10 -18.74
N ILE A 756 26.51 -1.18 -17.65
CA ILE A 756 26.00 -2.43 -17.08
C ILE A 756 24.47 -2.40 -17.16
N LEU A 757 23.89 -3.50 -17.63
CA LEU A 757 22.44 -3.66 -17.82
C LEU A 757 21.94 -4.86 -17.04
N CYS A 758 20.66 -4.89 -16.69
CA CYS A 758 20.01 -6.15 -16.30
C CYS A 758 19.40 -6.79 -17.55
N ALA A 759 19.81 -8.02 -17.86
CA ALA A 759 19.32 -8.82 -18.97
C ALA A 759 17.84 -9.20 -18.80
N PRO A 760 17.14 -9.62 -19.88
CA PRO A 760 15.69 -9.75 -19.86
C PRO A 760 15.17 -10.67 -18.75
N ASN A 761 14.13 -10.19 -18.07
CA ASN A 761 13.28 -10.97 -17.17
C ASN A 761 13.86 -11.27 -15.77
N ASP A 762 15.04 -10.76 -15.43
CA ASP A 762 15.59 -10.84 -14.06
C ASP A 762 16.39 -9.58 -13.68
N PRO A 763 16.00 -8.84 -12.62
CA PRO A 763 16.78 -7.71 -12.13
C PRO A 763 18.15 -8.09 -11.54
N ASP A 764 18.37 -9.36 -11.21
CA ASP A 764 19.66 -9.88 -10.73
C ASP A 764 20.66 -10.18 -11.86
N ASP A 765 20.20 -10.43 -13.09
CA ASP A 765 21.04 -10.84 -14.22
C ASP A 765 21.77 -9.64 -14.83
N ALA A 766 22.70 -9.06 -14.07
CA ALA A 766 23.51 -7.92 -14.48
C ALA A 766 24.64 -8.36 -15.43
N ARG A 767 24.75 -7.68 -16.58
CA ARG A 767 25.69 -7.99 -17.67
C ARG A 767 26.33 -6.73 -18.21
N LEU A 768 27.53 -6.87 -18.76
CA LEU A 768 28.21 -5.80 -19.47
C LEU A 768 27.54 -5.56 -20.83
N LEU A 769 27.55 -4.31 -21.31
CA LEU A 769 27.01 -3.97 -22.62
C LEU A 769 27.62 -4.82 -23.75
N SER A 770 28.92 -5.09 -23.69
CA SER A 770 29.64 -5.94 -24.65
C SER A 770 29.08 -7.37 -24.76
N GLU A 771 28.42 -7.88 -23.73
CA GLU A 771 27.85 -9.24 -23.71
C GLU A 771 26.48 -9.32 -24.39
N VAL A 772 25.79 -8.19 -24.57
CA VAL A 772 24.40 -8.11 -25.08
C VAL A 772 24.25 -7.16 -26.27
N MET A 773 25.34 -6.54 -26.73
CA MET A 773 25.33 -5.62 -27.86
C MET A 773 24.75 -6.27 -29.13
N GLY A 774 24.06 -5.47 -29.95
CA GLY A 774 23.48 -5.94 -31.22
C GLY A 774 22.04 -6.46 -31.11
N ASP A 775 21.55 -6.76 -29.91
CA ASP A 775 20.16 -7.16 -29.69
C ASP A 775 19.19 -6.10 -30.21
N LYS A 776 18.22 -6.53 -31.01
CA LYS A 776 17.20 -5.66 -31.60
C LYS A 776 16.28 -5.11 -30.51
N ILE A 777 16.01 -3.80 -30.58
CA ILE A 777 15.09 -3.11 -29.67
C ILE A 777 13.87 -2.64 -30.46
N ASP A 778 12.67 -2.92 -29.94
CA ASP A 778 11.40 -2.51 -30.55
C ASP A 778 10.83 -1.26 -29.85
N GLU A 779 10.89 -1.23 -28.52
CA GLU A 779 10.36 -0.11 -27.71
C GLU A 779 11.38 0.35 -26.65
N VAL A 780 11.31 1.62 -26.27
CA VAL A 780 12.17 2.19 -25.23
C VAL A 780 11.34 3.01 -24.25
N PHE A 781 11.60 2.86 -22.95
CA PHE A 781 10.90 3.59 -21.88
C PHE A 781 11.85 4.39 -21.00
N ILE A 782 11.69 5.72 -21.02
CA ILE A 782 12.40 6.67 -20.17
C ILE A 782 11.39 7.36 -19.24
N GLY A 783 11.40 6.99 -17.97
CA GLY A 783 10.55 7.64 -16.96
C GLY A 783 10.02 6.72 -15.87
N SER A 784 10.64 6.76 -14.69
CA SER A 784 10.14 6.08 -13.49
C SER A 784 10.57 6.84 -12.23
N CYS A 785 10.38 6.27 -11.04
CA CYS A 785 10.97 6.81 -9.80
C CYS A 785 12.51 6.89 -9.85
N MET A 786 13.18 6.04 -10.65
CA MET A 786 14.63 6.07 -10.87
C MET A 786 15.11 7.26 -11.70
N THR A 787 14.19 8.08 -12.22
CA THR A 787 14.55 9.19 -13.12
C THR A 787 14.34 10.55 -12.48
N ASN A 788 15.20 11.49 -12.85
CA ASN A 788 15.09 12.91 -12.53
C ASN A 788 15.20 13.73 -13.82
N ILE A 789 14.96 15.06 -13.75
CA ILE A 789 14.97 15.94 -14.92
C ILE A 789 16.25 15.86 -15.77
N GLY A 790 17.41 15.61 -15.15
CA GLY A 790 18.70 15.52 -15.85
C GLY A 790 18.74 14.41 -16.89
N HIS A 791 18.12 13.27 -16.58
CA HIS A 791 18.01 12.12 -17.48
C HIS A 791 17.22 12.44 -18.75
N PHE A 792 16.15 13.22 -18.62
CA PHE A 792 15.36 13.68 -19.77
C PHE A 792 16.12 14.70 -20.61
N ARG A 793 16.89 15.60 -19.98
CA ARG A 793 17.75 16.53 -20.72
C ARG A 793 18.85 15.79 -21.48
N ALA A 794 19.50 14.81 -20.85
CA ALA A 794 20.54 14.00 -21.47
C ALA A 794 20.00 13.22 -22.67
N ALA A 795 18.87 12.51 -22.49
CA ALA A 795 18.19 11.82 -23.59
C ALA A 795 17.79 12.78 -24.71
N GLY A 796 17.21 13.94 -24.37
CA GLY A 796 16.81 14.96 -25.34
C GLY A 796 17.99 15.49 -26.15
N LYS A 797 19.13 15.80 -25.52
CA LYS A 797 20.34 16.29 -26.19
C LYS A 797 20.94 15.25 -27.13
N ILE A 798 21.06 13.98 -26.69
CA ILE A 798 21.55 12.89 -27.55
C ILE A 798 20.64 12.75 -28.77
N LEU A 799 19.33 12.74 -28.56
CA LEU A 799 18.38 12.49 -29.63
C LEU A 799 18.28 13.66 -30.62
N ASP A 800 18.27 14.91 -30.15
CA ASP A 800 18.23 16.10 -31.01
C ASP A 800 19.46 16.23 -31.90
N ALA A 801 20.65 15.88 -31.38
CA ALA A 801 21.91 15.99 -32.10
C ALA A 801 22.10 14.90 -33.18
N HIS A 802 21.53 13.70 -32.97
CA HIS A 802 21.89 12.51 -33.77
C HIS A 802 20.73 11.82 -34.48
N SER A 803 19.48 12.26 -34.27
CA SER A 803 18.31 11.63 -34.90
C SER A 803 17.71 12.54 -35.98
N GLU A 804 17.50 11.97 -37.17
CA GLU A 804 16.76 12.62 -38.25
C GLU A 804 15.41 11.94 -38.45
N GLY A 805 14.31 12.69 -38.31
CA GLY A 805 12.96 12.16 -38.50
C GLY A 805 12.45 11.31 -37.33
N GLN A 806 11.55 10.36 -37.62
CA GLN A 806 10.99 9.47 -36.60
C GLN A 806 11.98 8.39 -36.20
N LEU A 807 12.01 8.06 -34.91
CA LEU A 807 12.88 6.98 -34.40
C LEU A 807 12.46 5.61 -34.97
N PRO A 808 13.41 4.68 -35.16
CA PRO A 808 13.10 3.31 -35.57
C PRO A 808 12.41 2.49 -34.48
N THR A 809 12.47 2.96 -33.23
CA THR A 809 11.80 2.35 -32.06
C THR A 809 10.62 3.19 -31.61
N ARG A 810 9.71 2.57 -30.85
CA ARG A 810 8.69 3.31 -30.11
C ARG A 810 9.27 3.82 -28.79
N LEU A 811 9.57 5.12 -28.74
CA LEU A 811 10.04 5.78 -27.52
C LEU A 811 8.86 6.27 -26.66
N TRP A 812 8.90 5.98 -25.37
CA TRP A 812 7.95 6.42 -24.36
C TRP A 812 8.66 7.31 -23.34
N ILE A 813 8.13 8.51 -23.12
CA ILE A 813 8.68 9.51 -22.19
C ILE A 813 7.64 9.80 -21.11
N ALA A 814 7.99 9.55 -19.85
CA ALA A 814 7.11 9.77 -18.70
C ALA A 814 7.83 10.52 -17.57
N PRO A 815 7.79 11.87 -17.54
CA PRO A 815 8.41 12.64 -16.46
C PRO A 815 7.85 12.23 -15.08
N PRO A 816 8.69 12.15 -14.04
CA PRO A 816 8.27 11.61 -12.76
C PRO A 816 7.30 12.55 -12.03
N THR A 817 7.37 13.87 -12.22
CA THR A 817 6.42 14.83 -11.66
C THR A 817 5.92 15.83 -12.69
N LYS A 818 4.81 16.51 -12.37
CA LYS A 818 4.34 17.65 -13.18
C LYS A 818 5.34 18.81 -13.19
N MET A 819 6.16 18.96 -12.15
CA MET A 819 7.17 20.01 -12.09
C MET A 819 8.27 19.74 -13.12
N ASP A 820 8.71 18.48 -13.24
CA ASP A 820 9.64 18.06 -14.29
C ASP A 820 9.05 18.27 -15.68
N ALA A 821 7.79 17.85 -15.89
CA ALA A 821 7.09 18.03 -17.16
C ALA A 821 6.98 19.50 -17.57
N THR A 822 6.61 20.39 -16.64
CA THR A 822 6.52 21.83 -16.87
C THR A 822 7.88 22.43 -17.22
N GLN A 823 8.94 22.10 -16.47
CA GLN A 823 10.28 22.61 -16.73
C GLN A 823 10.83 22.11 -18.08
N LEU A 824 10.67 20.82 -18.39
CA LEU A 824 11.06 20.25 -19.68
C LEU A 824 10.29 20.87 -20.86
N THR A 825 9.03 21.24 -20.65
CA THR A 825 8.22 21.96 -21.63
C THR A 825 8.76 23.38 -21.85
N ALA A 826 9.04 24.11 -20.77
CA ALA A 826 9.57 25.48 -20.82
C ALA A 826 10.94 25.54 -21.51
N GLU A 827 11.77 24.51 -21.34
CA GLU A 827 13.08 24.39 -21.96
C GLU A 827 13.04 23.84 -23.40
N GLY A 828 11.86 23.44 -23.90
CA GLY A 828 11.67 23.00 -25.29
C GLY A 828 11.90 21.50 -25.55
N TYR A 829 12.24 20.70 -24.54
CA TYR A 829 12.49 19.26 -24.71
C TYR A 829 11.27 18.47 -25.19
N TYR A 830 10.06 18.88 -24.82
CA TYR A 830 8.83 18.28 -25.38
C TYR A 830 8.74 18.44 -26.90
N SER A 831 9.26 19.55 -27.46
CA SER A 831 9.31 19.74 -28.91
C SER A 831 10.27 18.76 -29.58
N ILE A 832 11.43 18.51 -28.96
CA ILE A 832 12.42 17.54 -29.42
C ILE A 832 11.78 16.15 -29.47
N PHE A 833 11.24 15.67 -28.35
CA PHE A 833 10.62 14.35 -28.27
C PHE A 833 9.44 14.19 -29.24
N GLY A 834 8.60 15.21 -29.37
CA GLY A 834 7.46 15.20 -30.28
C GLY A 834 7.85 15.10 -31.76
N LYS A 835 8.89 15.83 -32.19
CA LYS A 835 9.42 15.76 -33.58
C LYS A 835 9.91 14.36 -33.94
N LEU A 836 10.47 13.66 -32.96
CA LEU A 836 11.02 12.31 -33.09
C LEU A 836 9.96 11.20 -33.02
N GLY A 837 8.69 11.56 -32.80
CA GLY A 837 7.58 10.62 -32.71
C GLY A 837 7.46 9.91 -31.35
N ALA A 838 8.14 10.42 -30.31
CA ALA A 838 8.02 9.86 -28.97
C ALA A 838 6.61 10.02 -28.40
N ARG A 839 6.15 9.01 -27.66
CA ARG A 839 4.88 9.04 -26.94
C ARG A 839 5.10 9.67 -25.56
N MET A 840 4.50 10.83 -25.36
CA MET A 840 4.52 11.54 -24.07
C MET A 840 3.40 11.01 -23.18
N GLU A 841 3.77 10.44 -22.05
CA GLU A 841 2.84 10.05 -20.99
C GLU A 841 2.74 11.18 -19.96
N MET A 842 1.58 11.28 -19.30
CA MET A 842 1.44 12.22 -18.18
C MET A 842 2.28 11.78 -16.97
N PRO A 843 2.61 12.69 -16.05
CA PRO A 843 3.40 12.35 -14.88
C PRO A 843 2.80 11.21 -14.06
N GLY A 844 3.59 10.18 -13.79
CA GLY A 844 3.17 8.98 -13.08
C GLY A 844 4.05 7.77 -13.40
N CYS A 845 3.68 6.61 -12.86
CA CYS A 845 4.47 5.38 -13.01
C CYS A 845 4.42 4.80 -14.43
N SER A 846 3.38 5.11 -15.20
CA SER A 846 3.24 4.70 -16.61
C SER A 846 3.51 3.18 -16.81
N LEU A 847 4.41 2.82 -17.71
CA LEU A 847 4.75 1.43 -18.05
C LEU A 847 5.43 0.66 -16.92
N CYS A 848 6.02 1.35 -15.93
CA CYS A 848 6.78 0.73 -14.84
C CYS A 848 5.98 -0.33 -14.06
N MET A 849 4.65 -0.15 -13.98
CA MET A 849 3.75 -1.13 -13.35
C MET A 849 3.05 -2.07 -14.34
N GLY A 850 2.82 -1.63 -15.58
CA GLY A 850 2.09 -2.41 -16.59
C GLY A 850 0.62 -2.69 -16.25
N ASN A 851 0.01 -1.90 -15.36
CA ASN A 851 -1.38 -2.07 -14.92
C ASN A 851 -2.40 -1.35 -15.83
N GLN A 852 -1.93 -0.37 -16.62
CA GLN A 852 -2.73 0.40 -17.58
C GLN A 852 -2.13 0.28 -18.99
N ALA A 853 -1.31 1.25 -19.42
CA ALA A 853 -0.56 1.14 -20.65
C ALA A 853 0.48 0.01 -20.56
N ARG A 854 0.69 -0.67 -21.69
CA ARG A 854 1.63 -1.78 -21.85
C ARG A 854 2.33 -1.65 -23.21
N VAL A 855 3.54 -2.21 -23.29
CA VAL A 855 4.25 -2.39 -24.57
C VAL A 855 3.56 -3.47 -25.40
N GLY A 856 3.92 -3.58 -26.68
CA GLY A 856 3.45 -4.63 -27.57
C GLY A 856 3.83 -6.02 -27.07
N ASP A 857 2.99 -7.01 -27.38
CA ASP A 857 3.25 -8.41 -27.04
C ASP A 857 4.56 -8.89 -27.70
N LYS A 858 5.39 -9.60 -26.92
CA LYS A 858 6.65 -10.20 -27.39
C LYS A 858 7.65 -9.22 -28.00
N THR A 859 7.60 -7.96 -27.57
CA THR A 859 8.57 -6.93 -27.95
C THR A 859 9.83 -7.00 -27.09
N THR A 860 10.95 -6.52 -27.62
CA THR A 860 12.18 -6.30 -26.85
C THR A 860 12.27 -4.82 -26.46
N VAL A 861 12.49 -4.56 -25.17
CA VAL A 861 12.39 -3.22 -24.58
C VAL A 861 13.68 -2.86 -23.85
N VAL A 862 14.14 -1.61 -24.02
CA VAL A 862 15.09 -1.00 -23.07
C VAL A 862 14.32 -0.07 -22.14
N SER A 863 14.43 -0.28 -20.83
CA SER A 863 13.65 0.43 -19.83
C SER A 863 14.52 1.03 -18.74
N THR A 864 14.21 2.25 -18.34
CA THR A 864 14.76 2.90 -17.15
C THR A 864 13.95 2.62 -15.88
N SER A 865 12.92 1.78 -15.95
CA SER A 865 12.14 1.32 -14.78
C SER A 865 12.97 0.48 -13.81
N THR A 866 12.40 0.12 -12.67
CA THR A 866 13.09 -0.69 -11.65
C THR A 866 13.02 -2.20 -11.92
N ARG A 867 11.98 -2.68 -12.63
CA ARG A 867 11.71 -4.12 -12.78
C ARG A 867 11.54 -4.53 -14.23
N ASN A 868 12.12 -5.68 -14.56
CA ASN A 868 11.97 -6.33 -15.86
C ASN A 868 11.34 -7.74 -15.78
N PHE A 869 10.75 -8.15 -14.65
CA PHE A 869 10.11 -9.46 -14.48
C PHE A 869 9.21 -9.86 -15.68
N PRO A 870 9.05 -11.18 -15.96
CA PRO A 870 8.20 -11.65 -17.04
C PRO A 870 6.81 -11.00 -17.00
N ASN A 871 6.33 -10.58 -18.16
CA ASN A 871 5.02 -9.96 -18.34
C ASN A 871 4.82 -8.60 -17.65
N ARG A 872 5.84 -8.00 -17.04
CA ARG A 872 5.70 -6.73 -16.30
C ARG A 872 5.27 -5.57 -17.21
N LEU A 873 6.09 -5.21 -18.20
CA LEU A 873 5.77 -4.11 -19.11
C LEU A 873 4.77 -4.52 -20.19
N GLY A 874 4.78 -5.78 -20.62
CA GLY A 874 3.95 -6.31 -21.70
C GLY A 874 4.03 -7.83 -21.77
N LYS A 875 3.03 -8.47 -22.39
CA LYS A 875 2.91 -9.94 -22.39
C LYS A 875 4.03 -10.56 -23.22
N GLY A 876 4.83 -11.44 -22.59
CA GLY A 876 5.98 -12.08 -23.23
C GLY A 876 7.07 -11.13 -23.71
N ALA A 877 7.08 -9.87 -23.25
CA ALA A 877 8.12 -8.91 -23.61
C ALA A 877 9.44 -9.26 -22.93
N ASN A 878 10.56 -9.01 -23.61
CA ASN A 878 11.91 -9.12 -23.07
C ASN A 878 12.42 -7.73 -22.71
N VAL A 879 12.71 -7.47 -21.44
CA VAL A 879 13.00 -6.10 -20.97
C VAL A 879 14.40 -6.00 -20.39
N TYR A 880 15.26 -5.21 -21.04
CA TYR A 880 16.54 -4.77 -20.49
C TYR A 880 16.32 -3.59 -19.54
N LEU A 881 17.03 -3.58 -18.40
CA LEU A 881 17.13 -2.39 -17.54
C LEU A 881 18.43 -1.64 -17.83
N ALA A 882 18.35 -0.33 -18.07
CA ALA A 882 19.49 0.49 -18.47
C ALA A 882 19.40 1.94 -17.95
N SER A 883 20.49 2.69 -18.12
CA SER A 883 20.53 4.16 -17.96
C SER A 883 19.70 4.88 -19.03
N ALA A 884 19.33 6.13 -18.77
CA ALA A 884 18.52 6.93 -19.69
C ALA A 884 19.32 7.30 -20.96
N GLU A 885 20.61 7.54 -20.80
CA GLU A 885 21.56 7.85 -21.86
C GLU A 885 21.70 6.66 -22.81
N LEU A 886 21.90 5.45 -22.26
CA LEU A 886 21.98 4.23 -23.07
C LEU A 886 20.65 3.90 -23.73
N ALA A 887 19.53 4.11 -23.03
CA ALA A 887 18.19 3.96 -23.59
C ALA A 887 17.95 4.91 -24.77
N ALA A 888 18.39 6.18 -24.66
CA ALA A 888 18.30 7.15 -25.75
C ALA A 888 19.10 6.69 -26.98
N VAL A 889 20.35 6.24 -26.79
CA VAL A 889 21.17 5.70 -27.88
C VAL A 889 20.51 4.48 -28.52
N ALA A 890 20.04 3.52 -27.72
CA ALA A 890 19.35 2.33 -28.22
C ALA A 890 18.07 2.68 -29.00
N SER A 891 17.34 3.71 -28.57
CA SER A 891 16.10 4.14 -29.23
C SER A 891 16.34 4.69 -30.65
N MET A 892 17.47 5.38 -30.86
CA MET A 892 17.86 5.91 -32.16
C MET A 892 18.41 4.83 -33.08
N LEU A 893 19.14 3.85 -32.53
CA LEU A 893 19.79 2.79 -33.32
C LEU A 893 18.86 1.61 -33.63
N GLY A 894 17.79 1.40 -32.85
CA GLY A 894 16.93 0.21 -32.98
C GLY A 894 17.57 -1.09 -32.48
N ARG A 895 18.69 -0.98 -31.77
CA ARG A 895 19.43 -2.10 -31.17
C ARG A 895 20.28 -1.62 -30.00
N LEU A 896 20.77 -2.54 -29.17
CA LEU A 896 21.82 -2.23 -28.20
C LEU A 896 23.13 -1.83 -28.94
N PRO A 897 23.74 -0.68 -28.60
CA PRO A 897 25.00 -0.25 -29.20
C PRO A 897 26.17 -1.12 -28.73
N SER A 898 27.28 -1.09 -29.47
CA SER A 898 28.58 -1.49 -28.92
C SER A 898 29.08 -0.44 -27.91
N PRO A 899 30.01 -0.79 -26.99
CA PRO A 899 30.60 0.18 -26.07
C PRO A 899 31.25 1.37 -26.78
N GLU A 900 31.92 1.14 -27.92
CA GLU A 900 32.54 2.21 -28.72
C GLU A 900 31.50 3.16 -29.31
N GLU A 901 30.41 2.64 -29.87
CA GLU A 901 29.29 3.44 -30.37
C GLU A 901 28.66 4.26 -29.25
N TYR A 902 28.39 3.64 -28.10
CA TYR A 902 27.83 4.34 -26.95
C TYR A 902 28.73 5.49 -26.47
N LEU A 903 30.02 5.21 -26.25
CA LEU A 903 30.98 6.21 -25.77
C LEU A 903 31.14 7.40 -26.72
N LYS A 904 30.95 7.19 -28.03
CA LYS A 904 30.95 8.29 -29.00
C LYS A 904 29.86 9.31 -28.68
N TYR A 905 28.65 8.86 -28.38
CA TYR A 905 27.52 9.73 -28.06
C TYR A 905 27.62 10.29 -26.62
N ALA A 906 28.02 9.45 -25.66
CA ALA A 906 28.08 9.84 -24.25
C ALA A 906 29.09 10.98 -24.00
N LYS A 907 30.25 10.96 -24.67
CA LYS A 907 31.29 12.02 -24.54
C LYS A 907 30.80 13.41 -24.93
N GLU A 908 29.79 13.52 -25.78
CA GLU A 908 29.26 14.82 -26.18
C GLU A 908 28.47 15.48 -25.03
N LEU A 909 27.89 14.69 -24.13
CA LEU A 909 27.21 15.20 -22.94
C LEU A 909 28.17 15.86 -21.95
N ASP A 910 29.42 15.38 -21.85
CA ASP A 910 30.43 15.92 -20.92
C ASP A 910 30.63 17.43 -21.11
N THR A 911 30.59 17.90 -22.36
CA THR A 911 30.78 19.32 -22.69
C THR A 911 29.65 20.23 -22.18
N THR A 912 28.46 19.67 -21.94
CA THR A 912 27.28 20.40 -21.45
C THR A 912 26.73 19.84 -20.15
N ALA A 913 27.49 18.98 -19.46
CA ALA A 913 27.04 18.23 -18.29
C ALA A 913 26.50 19.14 -17.17
N ALA A 914 27.18 20.28 -16.92
CA ALA A 914 26.76 21.26 -15.92
C ALA A 914 25.37 21.88 -16.20
N ASP A 915 24.97 21.97 -17.48
CA ASP A 915 23.62 22.39 -17.85
C ASP A 915 22.62 21.21 -17.89
N THR A 916 23.07 20.05 -18.39
CA THR A 916 22.24 18.83 -18.50
C THR A 916 21.75 18.39 -17.13
N TYR A 917 22.65 18.26 -16.16
CA TYR A 917 22.38 17.69 -14.84
C TYR A 917 22.08 18.77 -13.78
N ARG A 918 21.33 19.82 -14.15
CA ARG A 918 20.76 20.79 -13.20
C ARG A 918 19.50 20.22 -12.55
N TYR A 919 19.49 20.07 -11.24
CA TYR A 919 18.32 19.56 -10.51
C TYR A 919 17.27 20.65 -10.28
N LEU A 920 16.05 20.25 -9.90
CA LEU A 920 14.97 21.20 -9.60
C LEU A 920 15.15 21.79 -8.19
N ASN A 921 15.72 22.99 -8.13
CA ASN A 921 15.80 23.81 -6.94
C ASN A 921 14.66 24.85 -6.92
N PHE A 922 13.54 24.56 -6.24
CA PHE A 922 12.34 25.40 -6.26
C PHE A 922 12.56 26.78 -5.64
N ASN A 923 13.54 26.91 -4.76
CA ASN A 923 14.00 28.19 -4.21
C ASN A 923 14.71 29.08 -5.24
N GLU A 924 15.05 28.56 -6.42
CA GLU A 924 15.69 29.29 -7.52
C GLU A 924 14.72 29.53 -8.69
N ILE A 925 13.50 28.98 -8.63
CA ILE A 925 12.49 29.11 -9.67
C ILE A 925 11.47 30.18 -9.25
N GLY A 926 11.50 31.33 -9.93
CA GLY A 926 10.78 32.54 -9.50
C GLY A 926 9.28 32.37 -9.28
N GLU A 927 8.59 31.51 -10.03
CA GLU A 927 7.16 31.23 -9.82
C GLU A 927 6.86 30.53 -8.48
N TYR A 928 7.70 29.58 -8.07
CA TYR A 928 7.53 28.85 -6.80
C TYR A 928 7.86 29.75 -5.61
N VAL A 929 8.92 30.55 -5.72
CA VAL A 929 9.29 31.56 -4.70
C VAL A 929 8.15 32.55 -4.50
N ALA A 930 7.63 33.13 -5.59
CA ALA A 930 6.54 34.10 -5.51
C ALA A 930 5.24 33.53 -4.93
N SER A 931 5.01 32.21 -5.05
CA SER A 931 3.87 31.55 -4.39
C SER A 931 4.14 31.25 -2.92
N SER A 932 5.35 30.76 -2.62
CA SER A 932 5.82 30.46 -1.27
C SER A 932 5.81 31.69 -0.36
N ASP A 933 6.21 32.85 -0.88
CA ASP A 933 6.25 34.12 -0.12
C ASP A 933 4.87 34.61 0.34
N LYS A 934 3.78 34.09 -0.25
CA LYS A 934 2.40 34.41 0.14
C LYS A 934 1.90 33.56 1.30
N VAL A 935 2.67 32.57 1.75
CA VAL A 935 2.24 31.62 2.79
C VAL A 935 2.76 32.06 4.15
N GLU A 936 1.85 32.52 5.00
CA GLU A 936 2.10 32.75 6.41
C GLU A 936 1.87 31.47 7.21
N ILE A 937 2.84 31.03 8.02
CA ILE A 937 2.70 29.86 8.88
C ILE A 937 2.18 30.32 10.25
N GLU A 938 1.04 29.78 10.66
CA GLU A 938 0.40 30.14 11.93
C GLU A 938 1.28 29.76 13.12
N ASN A 939 1.38 30.67 14.11
CA ASN A 939 2.12 30.45 15.36
C ASN A 939 3.59 30.01 15.19
N TRP A 940 4.25 30.42 14.10
CA TRP A 940 5.62 30.03 13.77
C TRP A 940 6.63 30.14 14.94
N PRO A 941 6.68 31.23 15.74
CA PRO A 941 7.62 31.31 16.86
C PRO A 941 7.41 30.22 17.91
N THR A 942 6.15 29.91 18.24
CA THR A 942 5.79 28.88 19.22
C THR A 942 6.13 27.49 18.68
N LEU A 943 5.73 27.20 17.44
CA LEU A 943 6.02 25.92 16.79
C LEU A 943 7.53 25.65 16.70
N MET A 944 8.32 26.65 16.31
CA MET A 944 9.78 26.53 16.27
C MET A 944 10.37 26.33 17.66
N ALA A 945 9.86 27.02 18.70
CA ALA A 945 10.34 26.83 20.06
C ALA A 945 10.05 25.42 20.60
N GLU A 946 8.86 24.90 20.36
CA GLU A 946 8.47 23.53 20.74
C GLU A 946 9.34 22.47 20.05
N LEU A 947 9.57 22.62 18.74
CA LEU A 947 10.39 21.68 17.98
C LEU A 947 11.87 21.76 18.35
N LYS A 948 12.41 22.95 18.62
CA LYS A 948 13.80 23.10 19.12
C LYS A 948 13.96 22.48 20.51
N ALA A 949 12.98 22.66 21.39
CA ALA A 949 12.98 22.01 22.71
C ALA A 949 12.89 20.49 22.60
N ALA A 950 12.05 19.97 21.69
CA ALA A 950 11.96 18.54 21.42
C ALA A 950 13.28 17.98 20.87
N LYS A 951 13.93 18.68 19.94
CA LYS A 951 15.25 18.30 19.41
C LYS A 951 16.32 18.29 20.50
N ALA A 952 16.35 19.28 21.40
CA ALA A 952 17.35 19.35 22.47
C ALA A 952 17.17 18.28 23.56
N LYS A 953 16.00 17.66 23.65
CA LYS A 953 15.68 16.59 24.60
C LYS A 953 15.99 15.20 24.03
N ALA A 954 15.86 15.04 22.71
CA ALA A 954 16.21 13.83 21.97
C ALA A 954 17.72 13.76 21.76
#